data_AF-A0A2S8R6K1-F1
#
_entry.id   AF-A0A2S8R6K1-F1
#
_cell.length_a   1.000
_cell.length_b   1.000
_cell.length_c   1.000
_cell.angle_alpha   90.00
_cell.angle_beta   90.00
_cell.angle_gamma   90.00
#
_symmetry.space_group_name_H-M   'P 1'
#
loop_
_entity.id
_entity.type
_entity.pdbx_description
1 polymer ?
#
loop_
_entity_poly.entity_id
_entity_poly.type
_entity_poly.pdbx_seq_one_letter_code
_entity_poly.pdbx_strand_id
1 'polypeptide(L)'
;MRIIVKNKGVFIVIFITLIVFNVFLIREYTHAKAQEKNINIEVLIDGIDDVPKVGRVGEPLKFEEHIEMWHSSGGYWIYEDIIINDSDLENDLTDEDALADAIKGEFAFEYKLEPELYNKLIKTENLKVVCSTTLKNSAIDEYRTIYDIFYEKPSIELKNGKIYFKGKPKLNFYTEDRITYSDIIGDLLNVQIPLVDPDYGMNLYAIWSRNPSDAIGGAWGYFNKDDPFATPDVPTVEELKELGKISNEESYKSILDIPNIEDILERQIQELGAISPSQIKDSSGHLQEGFKLIAGGKVCISDESSVGSGTFIDGGAVGLIFYYPIVLTFYAAADDLSANFEEIPSGAVEGDEVLVSVVVNSTFEEEITTSYEWEITNKNGDKINTKFLGSVSNRQGKVTIPAGGETLFYASFTMPNSDVRIQFKINEDGQEPLETYLDNNILDSESFAIKLVERYDTVGEFDLPYNALSRKLRFPLANGKDITAKLNLPKGSWDGRATGSLDIDNTTPSLFKNFKPNKISVNEDSTEIVLNPNIEMAIYRTSFEDDPQNRKWLDWTNPWEPKVLSGKIEYGGSVRRNYKYREYTSADDEEGKLITSTTSAPFNSGTDTKNIKAYIYNGRETILPKSFNNKIENNEHIYLQKKLFWQSEPYPFNVIRWMCHIDENGREYGWTAVDGQYKRTFIQQNSAEIKVEQKSSMTNEYYQGRDAAAKGINQKSLYDKAVFATDKELQRFDYPIKSGYYFNPAGEYKITVETVTHKPVKGKTKDHENLVNALINSFRYETDLIYITDGREAVNINNKPIRSIGGKLQKEPAIMSMMNNQTVNGMNLLTVNTSYKSDFKEIAYSSVSGGYTHDYWKEILEGYSESGTLASRDNFKYREYIKDGQSMYEITEITEITIKVNKDNINLYTHAHMPDGEYYIRVWMEDINLANANFTSINNAYNSLGTLKGIVPLDEINITVKGSMYDDTN
;
A
#
# COMPACT_ATOMS: atom_id res chain seq x y z
N MET A 1 29.23 2.63 36.92
CA MET A 1 30.30 1.78 36.35
C MET A 1 29.70 1.01 35.18
N ARG A 2 30.14 1.31 33.95
CA ARG A 2 29.61 0.85 32.65
C ARG A 2 30.51 -0.25 32.10
N ILE A 3 29.96 -1.38 31.65
CA ILE A 3 30.33 -2.14 30.43
C ILE A 3 29.06 -2.93 30.03
N ILE A 4 28.25 -2.43 29.09
CA ILE A 4 28.14 -2.87 27.69
C ILE A 4 28.07 -4.41 27.55
N VAL A 5 26.85 -4.96 27.51
CA VAL A 5 26.59 -6.26 26.86
C VAL A 5 26.14 -5.94 25.44
N LYS A 6 27.13 -5.78 24.55
CA LYS A 6 26.95 -5.79 23.10
C LYS A 6 26.86 -7.26 22.65
N ASN A 7 26.04 -7.49 21.62
CA ASN A 7 26.01 -8.66 20.73
C ASN A 7 24.96 -9.75 21.01
N LYS A 8 23.69 -9.41 20.78
CA LYS A 8 22.66 -10.39 20.37
C LYS A 8 22.98 -11.04 19.00
N GLY A 9 23.82 -10.43 18.17
CA GLY A 9 24.29 -11.02 16.91
C GLY A 9 25.27 -12.19 17.07
N VAL A 10 26.00 -12.29 18.18
CA VAL A 10 26.98 -13.37 18.39
C VAL A 10 26.32 -14.66 18.90
N PHE A 11 25.23 -14.57 19.67
CA PHE A 11 24.50 -15.77 20.11
C PHE A 11 23.70 -16.44 18.98
N ILE A 12 23.17 -15.66 18.01
CA ILE A 12 22.49 -16.20 16.82
C ILE A 12 23.51 -16.82 15.86
N VAL A 13 24.67 -16.21 15.67
CA VAL A 13 25.76 -16.77 14.86
C VAL A 13 26.32 -18.06 15.49
N ILE A 14 26.46 -18.14 16.82
CA ILE A 14 26.91 -19.35 17.54
C ILE A 14 25.84 -20.47 17.49
N PHE A 15 24.55 -20.13 17.58
CA PHE A 15 23.47 -21.13 17.47
C PHE A 15 23.30 -21.64 16.03
N ILE A 16 23.46 -20.78 15.02
CA ILE A 16 23.48 -21.17 13.60
C ILE A 16 24.73 -21.99 13.27
N THR A 17 25.92 -21.64 13.79
CA THR A 17 27.13 -22.47 13.60
C THR A 17 27.06 -23.81 14.34
N LEU A 18 26.43 -23.91 15.52
CA LEU A 18 26.20 -25.20 16.19
C LEU A 18 25.16 -26.08 15.47
N ILE A 19 24.16 -25.49 14.82
CA ILE A 19 23.22 -26.22 13.96
C ILE A 19 23.90 -26.67 12.66
N VAL A 20 24.68 -25.79 12.01
CA VAL A 20 25.46 -26.12 10.80
C VAL A 20 26.54 -27.17 11.09
N PHE A 21 27.18 -27.15 12.25
CA PHE A 21 28.20 -28.13 12.66
C PHE A 21 27.60 -29.47 13.10
N ASN A 22 26.41 -29.50 13.72
CA ASN A 22 25.70 -30.76 13.99
C ASN A 22 25.08 -31.36 12.71
N VAL A 23 24.65 -30.53 11.75
CA VAL A 23 24.22 -31.00 10.41
C VAL A 23 25.42 -31.56 9.62
N PHE A 24 26.61 -30.97 9.77
CA PHE A 24 27.86 -31.50 9.20
C PHE A 24 28.32 -32.81 9.88
N LEU A 25 28.25 -32.92 11.21
CA LEU A 25 28.63 -34.13 11.93
C LEU A 25 27.62 -35.27 11.76
N ILE A 26 26.32 -34.98 11.61
CA ILE A 26 25.32 -36.00 11.24
C ILE A 26 25.54 -36.43 9.79
N ARG A 27 25.85 -35.52 8.84
CA ARG A 27 26.23 -35.89 7.46
C ARG A 27 27.46 -36.79 7.41
N GLU A 28 28.52 -36.48 8.16
CA GLU A 28 29.74 -37.32 8.20
C GLU A 28 29.54 -38.65 8.94
N TYR A 29 28.70 -38.71 9.99
CA TYR A 29 28.46 -39.96 10.72
C TYR A 29 27.47 -40.91 10.01
N THR A 30 26.56 -40.40 9.17
CA THR A 30 25.77 -41.26 8.25
C THR A 30 26.54 -41.72 7.02
N HIS A 31 27.69 -41.14 6.70
CA HIS A 31 28.53 -41.58 5.58
C HIS A 31 29.51 -42.72 5.91
N ALA A 32 29.66 -43.08 7.19
CA ALA A 32 30.63 -44.10 7.65
C ALA A 32 30.02 -45.47 8.02
N LYS A 33 28.75 -45.71 7.68
CA LYS A 33 28.24 -47.08 7.47
C LYS A 33 27.85 -47.18 6.01
N ALA A 34 28.60 -47.98 5.25
CA ALA A 34 28.17 -48.45 3.95
C ALA A 34 26.83 -49.18 4.14
N GLN A 35 25.73 -48.45 4.00
CA GLN A 35 24.53 -49.01 3.40
C GLN A 35 24.95 -49.33 1.97
N GLU A 36 24.96 -50.62 1.63
CA GLU A 36 24.91 -51.04 0.24
C GLU A 36 23.74 -50.29 -0.40
N LYS A 37 24.07 -49.25 -1.18
CA LYS A 37 23.11 -48.57 -2.05
C LYS A 37 22.77 -49.64 -3.07
N ASN A 38 21.52 -50.13 -3.08
CA ASN A 38 21.05 -50.96 -4.19
C ASN A 38 21.22 -50.12 -5.45
N ILE A 39 22.24 -50.46 -6.26
CA ILE A 39 22.44 -49.84 -7.56
C ILE A 39 21.24 -50.27 -8.40
N ASN A 40 20.52 -49.31 -8.96
CA ASN A 40 19.46 -49.62 -9.91
C ASN A 40 20.13 -50.04 -11.22
N ILE A 41 20.22 -51.34 -11.45
CA ILE A 41 20.78 -51.92 -12.67
C ILE A 41 19.62 -52.19 -13.62
N GLU A 42 19.62 -51.51 -14.76
CA GLU A 42 18.74 -51.85 -15.86
C GLU A 42 19.46 -52.84 -16.78
N VAL A 43 18.97 -54.07 -16.86
CA VAL A 43 19.46 -55.06 -17.84
C VAL A 43 18.79 -54.77 -19.19
N LEU A 44 19.50 -54.85 -20.30
CA LEU A 44 19.00 -54.71 -21.67
C LEU A 44 19.40 -55.94 -22.50
N ILE A 45 18.56 -56.40 -23.42
CA ILE A 45 18.86 -57.54 -24.30
C ILE A 45 19.24 -57.04 -25.69
N ASP A 46 20.44 -57.44 -26.14
CA ASP A 46 20.93 -57.08 -27.47
C ASP A 46 20.04 -57.68 -28.58
N GLY A 47 19.80 -56.91 -29.64
CA GLY A 47 18.88 -57.24 -30.72
C GLY A 47 17.38 -57.11 -30.40
N ILE A 48 17.00 -56.74 -29.15
CA ILE A 48 15.59 -56.60 -28.72
C ILE A 48 15.31 -55.24 -28.10
N ASP A 49 16.10 -54.84 -27.10
CA ASP A 49 15.98 -53.54 -26.43
C ASP A 49 16.79 -52.47 -27.20
N ASP A 50 16.45 -51.18 -27.03
CA ASP A 50 17.24 -50.09 -27.63
C ASP A 50 18.55 -49.90 -26.84
N VAL A 51 19.67 -50.31 -27.45
CA VAL A 51 20.98 -50.37 -26.79
C VAL A 51 21.72 -49.02 -26.91
N PRO A 52 22.26 -48.47 -25.80
CA PRO A 52 23.06 -47.24 -25.84
C PRO A 52 24.27 -47.33 -26.80
N LYS A 53 24.46 -46.29 -27.62
CA LYS A 53 25.56 -46.21 -28.60
C LYS A 53 26.82 -45.54 -28.04
N VAL A 54 26.71 -44.81 -26.94
CA VAL A 54 27.79 -44.04 -26.28
C VAL A 54 27.73 -44.26 -24.77
N GLY A 55 28.81 -43.90 -24.06
CA GLY A 55 28.86 -44.01 -22.60
C GLY A 55 29.31 -45.39 -22.07
N ARG A 56 30.02 -46.19 -22.88
CA ARG A 56 30.51 -47.52 -22.50
C ARG A 56 31.50 -47.45 -21.33
N VAL A 57 31.30 -48.31 -20.33
CA VAL A 57 32.10 -48.41 -19.11
C VAL A 57 32.87 -49.73 -19.12
N GLY A 58 34.15 -49.68 -19.52
CA GLY A 58 35.04 -50.86 -19.55
C GLY A 58 34.88 -51.75 -20.79
N GLU A 59 35.62 -52.86 -20.82
CA GLU A 59 35.54 -53.87 -21.87
C GLU A 59 34.41 -54.89 -21.60
N PRO A 60 33.79 -55.51 -22.63
CA PRO A 60 32.76 -56.53 -22.45
C PRO A 60 33.33 -57.75 -21.75
N LEU A 61 32.54 -58.31 -20.83
CA LEU A 61 32.88 -59.54 -20.12
C LEU A 61 32.24 -60.73 -20.81
N LYS A 62 33.03 -61.77 -21.12
CA LYS A 62 32.56 -62.99 -21.79
C LYS A 62 32.62 -64.19 -20.84
N PHE A 63 31.60 -65.02 -20.85
CA PHE A 63 31.43 -66.20 -20.00
C PHE A 63 31.09 -67.41 -20.87
N GLU A 64 31.78 -68.54 -20.68
CA GLU A 64 31.63 -69.80 -21.45
C GLU A 64 31.12 -70.90 -20.50
N GLU A 65 29.89 -70.73 -20.02
CA GLU A 65 29.29 -71.57 -19.00
C GLU A 65 28.44 -72.69 -19.63
N HIS A 66 28.21 -73.80 -18.93
CA HIS A 66 27.44 -74.94 -19.44
C HIS A 66 26.69 -75.69 -18.34
N ILE A 67 25.66 -76.45 -18.73
CA ILE A 67 24.97 -77.43 -17.88
C ILE A 67 25.36 -78.82 -18.38
N GLU A 68 25.91 -79.68 -17.51
CA GLU A 68 26.21 -81.08 -17.80
C GLU A 68 25.48 -82.00 -16.81
N MET A 69 24.68 -82.95 -17.31
CA MET A 69 23.93 -83.90 -16.48
C MET A 69 24.00 -85.33 -17.02
N TRP A 70 23.86 -86.34 -16.15
CA TRP A 70 24.02 -87.76 -16.50
C TRP A 70 22.83 -88.60 -16.03
N HIS A 71 22.31 -89.45 -16.91
CA HIS A 71 21.26 -90.44 -16.57
C HIS A 71 21.87 -91.75 -16.07
N SER A 72 21.35 -92.22 -14.95
CA SER A 72 21.73 -93.47 -14.30
C SER A 72 20.68 -94.54 -14.58
N SER A 73 21.11 -95.78 -14.81
CA SER A 73 20.21 -96.92 -15.00
C SER A 73 19.36 -97.26 -13.77
N GLY A 74 19.57 -96.57 -12.64
CA GLY A 74 18.67 -96.61 -11.49
C GLY A 74 17.38 -95.80 -11.69
N GLY A 75 17.20 -95.13 -12.83
CA GLY A 75 16.03 -94.34 -13.17
C GLY A 75 16.07 -92.91 -12.60
N TYR A 76 17.19 -92.21 -12.80
CA TYR A 76 17.36 -90.83 -12.35
C TYR A 76 18.48 -90.09 -13.09
N TRP A 77 18.36 -88.76 -13.20
CA TRP A 77 19.43 -87.84 -13.61
C TRP A 77 20.25 -87.34 -12.42
N ILE A 78 21.54 -87.10 -12.66
CA ILE A 78 22.46 -86.43 -11.75
C ILE A 78 22.90 -85.11 -12.42
N TYR A 79 22.68 -83.99 -11.74
CA TYR A 79 23.20 -82.67 -12.10
C TYR A 79 23.81 -82.02 -10.85
N GLU A 80 25.12 -81.75 -10.86
CA GLU A 80 25.85 -81.31 -9.67
C GLU A 80 25.53 -82.19 -8.43
N ASP A 81 25.02 -81.58 -7.35
CA ASP A 81 24.59 -82.25 -6.12
C ASP A 81 23.09 -82.64 -6.13
N ILE A 82 22.41 -82.52 -7.27
CA ILE A 82 20.96 -82.78 -7.44
C ILE A 82 20.75 -84.15 -8.08
N ILE A 83 19.83 -84.93 -7.51
CA ILE A 83 19.31 -86.18 -8.07
C ILE A 83 17.85 -85.94 -8.47
N ILE A 84 17.50 -86.21 -9.73
CA ILE A 84 16.16 -86.03 -10.29
C ILE A 84 15.66 -87.41 -10.72
N ASN A 85 14.67 -87.98 -10.02
CA ASN A 85 14.19 -89.31 -10.38
C ASN A 85 13.31 -89.24 -11.62
N ASP A 86 13.29 -90.29 -12.44
CA ASP A 86 12.44 -90.35 -13.64
C ASP A 86 10.96 -90.13 -13.28
N SER A 87 10.54 -90.59 -12.08
CA SER A 87 9.18 -90.36 -11.57
C SER A 87 8.85 -88.90 -11.28
N ASP A 88 9.86 -88.07 -10.98
CA ASP A 88 9.70 -86.63 -10.75
C ASP A 88 9.38 -85.89 -12.07
N LEU A 89 9.69 -86.53 -13.21
CA LEU A 89 9.39 -86.07 -14.59
C LEU A 89 8.19 -86.82 -15.19
N GLU A 90 7.33 -87.43 -14.37
CA GLU A 90 6.23 -88.30 -14.82
C GLU A 90 6.66 -89.48 -15.72
N ASN A 91 7.95 -89.83 -15.71
CA ASN A 91 8.63 -90.77 -16.60
C ASN A 91 8.70 -90.32 -18.07
N ASP A 92 8.51 -89.03 -18.35
CA ASP A 92 8.82 -88.41 -19.64
C ASP A 92 10.14 -87.64 -19.55
N LEU A 93 11.23 -88.30 -19.94
CA LEU A 93 12.57 -87.71 -19.92
C LEU A 93 12.79 -86.72 -21.08
N THR A 94 11.80 -86.56 -21.97
CA THR A 94 11.86 -85.64 -23.12
C THR A 94 11.17 -84.30 -22.86
N ASP A 95 10.58 -84.12 -21.68
CA ASP A 95 10.02 -82.85 -21.25
C ASP A 95 11.12 -81.88 -20.78
N GLU A 96 11.52 -80.99 -21.70
CA GLU A 96 12.54 -79.95 -21.47
C GLU A 96 12.17 -79.03 -20.30
N ASP A 97 10.90 -78.61 -20.20
CA ASP A 97 10.43 -77.69 -19.18
C ASP A 97 10.46 -78.34 -17.80
N ALA A 98 9.99 -79.59 -17.70
CA ALA A 98 10.00 -80.35 -16.45
C ALA A 98 11.44 -80.60 -15.97
N LEU A 99 12.37 -80.91 -16.89
CA LEU A 99 13.77 -81.13 -16.53
C LEU A 99 14.47 -79.81 -16.13
N ALA A 100 14.18 -78.71 -16.83
CA ALA A 100 14.69 -77.38 -16.49
C ALA A 100 14.18 -76.91 -15.11
N ASP A 101 12.92 -77.18 -14.77
CA ASP A 101 12.35 -76.90 -13.44
C ASP A 101 12.97 -77.80 -12.35
N ALA A 102 13.27 -79.07 -12.67
CA ALA A 102 13.86 -80.03 -11.74
C ALA A 102 15.32 -79.71 -11.36
N ILE A 103 16.08 -79.03 -12.23
CA ILE A 103 17.38 -78.43 -11.88
C ILE A 103 17.25 -77.10 -11.11
N LYS A 104 16.13 -76.92 -10.38
CA LYS A 104 15.72 -75.73 -9.62
C LYS A 104 15.34 -74.50 -10.47
N GLY A 105 15.21 -74.65 -11.79
CA GLY A 105 14.80 -73.56 -12.69
C GLY A 105 15.78 -72.37 -12.73
N GLU A 106 17.04 -72.57 -12.32
CA GLU A 106 17.99 -71.49 -12.12
C GLU A 106 19.41 -71.89 -12.55
N PHE A 107 19.91 -71.22 -13.57
CA PHE A 107 21.30 -71.20 -13.98
C PHE A 107 21.96 -69.95 -13.41
N ALA A 108 22.96 -70.12 -12.55
CA ALA A 108 23.59 -69.02 -11.85
C ALA A 108 25.10 -69.21 -11.69
N PHE A 109 25.85 -68.12 -11.83
CA PHE A 109 27.29 -68.09 -11.58
C PHE A 109 27.70 -66.77 -10.93
N GLU A 110 28.87 -66.79 -10.28
CA GLU A 110 29.50 -65.59 -9.73
C GLU A 110 30.87 -65.34 -10.37
N TYR A 111 31.16 -64.08 -10.70
CA TYR A 111 32.42 -63.69 -11.31
C TYR A 111 33.07 -62.53 -10.57
N LYS A 112 34.36 -62.65 -10.23
CA LYS A 112 35.11 -61.61 -9.51
C LYS A 112 35.57 -60.52 -10.49
N LEU A 113 35.19 -59.27 -10.22
CA LEU A 113 35.58 -58.11 -11.00
C LEU A 113 36.96 -57.55 -10.60
N GLU A 114 37.64 -56.91 -11.55
CA GLU A 114 38.80 -56.09 -11.24
C GLU A 114 38.40 -54.90 -10.35
N PRO A 115 39.18 -54.55 -9.30
CA PRO A 115 38.80 -53.53 -8.34
C PRO A 115 38.50 -52.16 -8.96
N GLU A 116 39.21 -51.77 -10.01
CA GLU A 116 39.02 -50.49 -10.71
C GLU A 116 37.68 -50.45 -11.45
N LEU A 117 37.36 -51.51 -12.21
CA LEU A 117 36.08 -51.63 -12.89
C LEU A 117 34.92 -51.69 -11.89
N TYR A 118 35.04 -52.48 -10.83
CA TYR A 118 34.01 -52.56 -9.79
C TYR A 118 33.73 -51.20 -9.15
N ASN A 119 34.77 -50.46 -8.76
CA ASN A 119 34.62 -49.14 -8.14
C ASN A 119 33.97 -48.11 -9.08
N LYS A 120 34.19 -48.24 -10.39
CA LYS A 120 33.55 -47.38 -11.39
C LYS A 120 32.06 -47.70 -11.50
N LEU A 121 31.71 -48.98 -11.62
CA LEU A 121 30.33 -49.43 -11.77
C LEU A 121 29.45 -49.10 -10.55
N ILE A 122 29.97 -49.23 -9.32
CA ILE A 122 29.17 -48.96 -8.10
C ILE A 122 28.91 -47.47 -7.84
N LYS A 123 29.64 -46.56 -8.50
CA LYS A 123 29.46 -45.11 -8.38
C LYS A 123 28.49 -44.55 -9.42
N THR A 124 28.24 -45.28 -10.50
CA THR A 124 27.33 -44.87 -11.57
C THR A 124 25.88 -44.93 -11.09
N GLU A 125 25.18 -43.80 -11.14
CA GLU A 125 23.72 -43.76 -10.99
C GLU A 125 23.06 -44.18 -12.32
N ASN A 126 22.03 -45.02 -12.26
CA ASN A 126 21.32 -45.58 -13.44
C ASN A 126 22.22 -46.39 -14.40
N LEU A 127 22.93 -47.38 -13.88
CA LEU A 127 23.79 -48.26 -14.68
C LEU A 127 22.95 -49.15 -15.62
N LYS A 128 23.25 -49.11 -16.92
CA LYS A 128 22.65 -50.01 -17.92
C LYS A 128 23.62 -51.15 -18.26
N VAL A 129 23.13 -52.38 -18.29
CA VAL A 129 23.90 -53.60 -18.60
C VAL A 129 23.27 -54.33 -19.77
N VAL A 130 23.97 -54.34 -20.90
CA VAL A 130 23.55 -55.06 -22.10
C VAL A 130 24.02 -56.51 -22.00
N CYS A 131 23.08 -57.44 -22.10
CA CYS A 131 23.31 -58.89 -22.07
C CYS A 131 23.10 -59.46 -23.48
N SER A 132 24.10 -60.19 -23.98
CA SER A 132 24.07 -60.85 -25.29
C SER A 132 24.73 -62.23 -25.25
N THR A 133 24.67 -62.99 -26.35
CA THR A 133 25.30 -64.31 -26.47
C THR A 133 26.18 -64.39 -27.72
N THR A 134 27.25 -65.19 -27.68
CA THR A 134 28.10 -65.46 -28.86
C THR A 134 27.59 -66.66 -29.67
N LEU A 135 26.49 -67.29 -29.27
CA LEU A 135 25.89 -68.40 -30.00
C LEU A 135 25.35 -67.92 -31.36
N LYS A 136 25.69 -68.61 -32.44
CA LYS A 136 25.28 -68.23 -33.80
C LYS A 136 24.14 -69.07 -34.33
N ASN A 137 23.36 -68.49 -35.24
CA ASN A 137 22.47 -69.25 -36.10
C ASN A 137 23.27 -69.81 -37.29
N SER A 138 23.46 -71.12 -37.29
CA SER A 138 24.23 -71.87 -38.29
C SER A 138 23.78 -71.64 -39.73
N ALA A 139 22.53 -71.19 -39.97
CA ALA A 139 21.98 -70.96 -41.31
C ALA A 139 22.25 -69.55 -41.89
N ILE A 140 22.48 -68.53 -41.06
CA ILE A 140 22.52 -67.11 -41.48
C ILE A 140 23.70 -66.30 -40.93
N ASP A 141 24.60 -66.90 -40.15
CA ASP A 141 25.80 -66.27 -39.56
C ASP A 141 25.51 -65.03 -38.68
N GLU A 142 24.30 -64.94 -38.12
CA GLU A 142 23.90 -63.92 -37.14
C GLU A 142 23.94 -64.50 -35.72
N TYR A 143 24.23 -63.66 -34.72
CA TYR A 143 24.15 -64.06 -33.31
C TYR A 143 22.70 -64.28 -32.89
N ARG A 144 22.47 -65.34 -32.11
CA ARG A 144 21.19 -65.64 -31.48
C ARG A 144 20.92 -64.63 -30.36
N THR A 145 19.67 -64.58 -29.92
CA THR A 145 19.27 -63.74 -28.80
C THR A 145 19.48 -64.49 -27.48
N ILE A 146 19.59 -63.76 -26.37
CA ILE A 146 19.65 -64.37 -25.03
C ILE A 146 18.42 -65.24 -24.73
N TYR A 147 17.27 -64.95 -25.34
CA TYR A 147 16.06 -65.75 -25.16
C TYR A 147 16.06 -67.09 -25.92
N ASP A 148 17.05 -67.35 -26.77
CA ASP A 148 17.23 -68.68 -27.38
C ASP A 148 17.86 -69.68 -26.39
N ILE A 149 18.49 -69.20 -25.32
CA ILE A 149 19.09 -70.03 -24.27
C ILE A 149 18.45 -69.81 -22.89
N PHE A 150 17.67 -68.75 -22.67
CA PHE A 150 16.93 -68.52 -21.41
C PHE A 150 15.45 -68.25 -21.66
N TYR A 151 14.58 -68.72 -20.76
CA TYR A 151 13.12 -68.46 -20.84
C TYR A 151 12.75 -67.03 -20.50
N GLU A 152 13.52 -66.38 -19.63
CA GLU A 152 13.23 -65.06 -19.08
C GLU A 152 14.47 -64.16 -19.13
N LYS A 153 14.25 -62.85 -18.94
CA LYS A 153 15.31 -61.85 -18.91
C LYS A 153 16.25 -62.14 -17.72
N PRO A 154 17.55 -62.36 -17.94
CA PRO A 154 18.46 -62.65 -16.85
C PRO A 154 18.56 -61.51 -15.84
N SER A 155 18.78 -61.88 -14.59
CA SER A 155 19.04 -60.96 -13.49
C SER A 155 20.54 -60.82 -13.26
N ILE A 156 20.99 -59.58 -13.05
CA ILE A 156 22.40 -59.23 -12.84
C ILE A 156 22.50 -58.35 -11.60
N GLU A 157 23.32 -58.76 -10.64
CA GLU A 157 23.61 -57.99 -9.43
C GLU A 157 25.11 -57.72 -9.29
N LEU A 158 25.46 -56.54 -8.74
CA LEU A 158 26.82 -56.16 -8.37
C LEU A 158 26.91 -56.01 -6.85
N LYS A 159 27.66 -56.89 -6.19
CA LYS A 159 27.93 -56.81 -4.74
C LYS A 159 29.23 -57.49 -4.37
N ASN A 160 29.87 -57.07 -3.29
CA ASN A 160 31.09 -57.68 -2.75
C ASN A 160 32.25 -57.85 -3.76
N GLY A 161 32.40 -56.96 -4.73
CA GLY A 161 33.44 -57.05 -5.76
C GLY A 161 33.18 -58.11 -6.85
N LYS A 162 31.95 -58.61 -6.94
CA LYS A 162 31.55 -59.67 -7.88
C LYS A 162 30.29 -59.29 -8.67
N ILE A 163 30.15 -59.92 -9.84
CA ILE A 163 28.90 -60.05 -10.59
C ILE A 163 28.21 -61.34 -10.16
N TYR A 164 26.90 -61.27 -9.97
CA TYR A 164 26.03 -62.44 -9.81
C TYR A 164 25.08 -62.46 -11.00
N PHE A 165 25.10 -63.53 -11.78
CA PHE A 165 24.21 -63.76 -12.91
C PHE A 165 23.21 -64.84 -12.55
N LYS A 166 21.95 -64.67 -12.98
CA LYS A 166 20.87 -65.63 -12.78
C LYS A 166 19.93 -65.65 -13.99
N GLY A 167 19.62 -66.81 -14.55
CA GLY A 167 18.61 -66.99 -15.61
C GLY A 167 17.92 -68.35 -15.54
N LYS A 168 16.71 -68.48 -16.08
CA LYS A 168 16.02 -69.79 -16.21
C LYS A 168 16.46 -70.47 -17.51
N PRO A 169 17.27 -71.55 -17.46
CA PRO A 169 17.89 -72.16 -18.64
C PRO A 169 16.87 -72.84 -19.57
N LYS A 170 17.15 -72.86 -20.88
CA LYS A 170 16.47 -73.69 -21.88
C LYS A 170 17.33 -74.91 -22.22
N LEU A 171 16.82 -76.11 -21.96
CA LEU A 171 17.50 -77.36 -22.27
C LEU A 171 17.11 -77.82 -23.67
N ASN A 172 17.50 -77.04 -24.69
CA ASN A 172 17.08 -77.17 -26.09
C ASN A 172 17.21 -78.61 -26.64
N PHE A 173 16.17 -79.41 -26.49
CA PHE A 173 16.13 -80.78 -27.01
C PHE A 173 15.76 -80.77 -28.49
N TYR A 174 16.34 -81.71 -29.24
CA TYR A 174 15.94 -81.96 -30.60
C TYR A 174 14.58 -82.70 -30.62
N THR A 175 13.54 -82.00 -31.07
CA THR A 175 12.16 -82.51 -31.11
C THR A 175 11.59 -82.58 -32.52
N GLU A 176 12.35 -82.15 -33.54
CA GLU A 176 11.94 -82.23 -34.94
C GLU A 176 11.86 -83.71 -35.38
N ASP A 177 10.89 -84.01 -36.25
CA ASP A 177 10.61 -85.34 -36.81
C ASP A 177 10.29 -86.49 -35.82
N ARG A 178 10.24 -86.21 -34.51
CA ARG A 178 9.93 -87.17 -33.42
C ARG A 178 10.84 -88.39 -33.39
N ILE A 179 12.06 -88.26 -33.90
CA ILE A 179 13.03 -89.35 -33.94
C ILE A 179 13.61 -89.62 -32.54
N THR A 180 13.72 -90.90 -32.19
CA THR A 180 14.22 -91.34 -30.88
C THR A 180 15.45 -92.24 -31.04
N TYR A 181 16.19 -92.48 -29.95
CA TYR A 181 17.25 -93.49 -29.96
C TYR A 181 16.75 -94.86 -30.43
N SER A 182 15.53 -95.27 -30.05
CA SER A 182 14.98 -96.57 -30.46
C SER A 182 14.76 -96.63 -31.99
N ASP A 183 14.39 -95.52 -32.61
CA ASP A 183 14.26 -95.42 -34.07
C ASP A 183 15.62 -95.48 -34.78
N ILE A 184 16.64 -94.85 -34.20
CA ILE A 184 17.98 -94.78 -34.79
C ILE A 184 18.72 -96.12 -34.68
N ILE A 185 18.68 -96.77 -33.50
CA ILE A 185 19.39 -98.04 -33.25
C ILE A 185 18.62 -99.26 -33.79
N GLY A 186 17.30 -99.13 -33.97
CA GLY A 186 16.43 -100.22 -34.42
C GLY A 186 16.12 -101.28 -33.36
N ASP A 187 16.23 -100.92 -32.08
CA ASP A 187 15.94 -101.76 -30.90
C ASP A 187 15.24 -100.91 -29.80
N LEU A 188 14.45 -101.54 -28.92
CA LEU A 188 13.62 -100.82 -27.95
C LEU A 188 14.37 -100.53 -26.65
N LEU A 189 14.39 -99.26 -26.23
CA LEU A 189 14.79 -98.86 -24.88
C LEU A 189 13.59 -98.87 -23.92
N ASN A 190 13.84 -99.11 -22.63
CA ASN A 190 12.83 -99.04 -21.57
C ASN A 190 12.46 -97.60 -21.21
N VAL A 191 13.38 -96.65 -21.43
CA VAL A 191 13.16 -95.21 -21.26
C VAL A 191 13.66 -94.46 -22.49
N GLN A 192 12.99 -93.38 -22.85
CA GLN A 192 13.34 -92.55 -24.00
C GLN A 192 14.24 -91.39 -23.56
N ILE A 193 15.55 -91.51 -23.81
CA ILE A 193 16.51 -90.44 -23.53
C ILE A 193 16.41 -89.37 -24.62
N PRO A 194 16.40 -88.07 -24.27
CA PRO A 194 16.34 -86.98 -25.24
C PRO A 194 17.63 -86.86 -26.06
N LEU A 195 17.48 -86.41 -27.30
CA LEU A 195 18.58 -85.96 -28.15
C LEU A 195 18.75 -84.45 -27.94
N VAL A 196 19.98 -83.97 -27.76
CA VAL A 196 20.26 -82.53 -27.62
C VAL A 196 20.37 -81.90 -29.00
N ASP A 197 19.80 -80.71 -29.22
CA ASP A 197 20.01 -79.97 -30.47
C ASP A 197 21.49 -79.55 -30.58
N PRO A 198 22.19 -79.93 -31.67
CA PRO A 198 23.62 -79.68 -31.82
C PRO A 198 23.98 -78.19 -31.90
N ASP A 199 23.02 -77.30 -32.18
CA ASP A 199 23.25 -75.85 -32.13
C ASP A 199 23.40 -75.32 -30.69
N TYR A 200 23.01 -76.09 -29.68
CA TYR A 200 22.92 -75.64 -28.28
C TYR A 200 23.69 -76.54 -27.31
N GLY A 201 24.17 -77.70 -27.76
CA GLY A 201 24.79 -78.69 -26.89
C GLY A 201 25.05 -80.02 -27.58
N MET A 202 25.21 -81.08 -26.80
CA MET A 202 25.32 -82.46 -27.32
C MET A 202 24.95 -83.51 -26.27
N ASN A 203 24.68 -84.74 -26.72
CA ASN A 203 24.67 -85.90 -25.84
C ASN A 203 26.11 -86.33 -25.48
N LEU A 204 26.25 -87.03 -24.36
CA LEU A 204 27.49 -87.62 -23.87
C LEU A 204 27.27 -89.11 -23.61
N TYR A 205 28.32 -89.92 -23.65
CA TYR A 205 28.22 -91.36 -23.43
C TYR A 205 29.31 -91.85 -22.50
N ALA A 206 28.96 -92.60 -21.45
CA ALA A 206 29.94 -93.24 -20.60
C ALA A 206 30.28 -94.62 -21.17
N ILE A 207 31.54 -94.79 -21.58
CA ILE A 207 32.00 -95.96 -22.32
C ILE A 207 32.63 -97.00 -21.39
N TRP A 208 32.30 -98.26 -21.63
CA TRP A 208 32.78 -99.43 -20.92
C TRP A 208 33.43 -100.41 -21.87
N SER A 209 34.43 -101.14 -21.37
CA SER A 209 35.00 -102.31 -22.04
C SER A 209 34.04 -103.48 -21.91
N ARG A 210 33.91 -104.32 -22.95
CA ARG A 210 33.05 -105.51 -22.94
C ARG A 210 33.69 -106.70 -22.21
N ASN A 211 35.02 -106.78 -22.14
CA ASN A 211 35.73 -107.88 -21.49
C ASN A 211 37.17 -107.51 -21.07
N PRO A 212 37.48 -107.35 -19.76
CA PRO A 212 36.55 -107.32 -18.62
C PRO A 212 35.69 -106.04 -18.63
N SER A 213 34.54 -106.11 -17.95
CA SER A 213 33.55 -105.01 -17.85
C SER A 213 34.03 -103.87 -16.96
N ASP A 214 34.95 -103.05 -17.48
CA ASP A 214 35.55 -101.90 -16.78
C ASP A 214 35.17 -100.57 -17.43
N ALA A 215 34.90 -99.55 -16.62
CA ALA A 215 34.63 -98.20 -17.09
C ALA A 215 35.88 -97.59 -17.74
N ILE A 216 35.73 -97.06 -18.95
CA ILE A 216 36.82 -96.43 -19.71
C ILE A 216 36.80 -94.91 -19.51
N GLY A 217 35.63 -94.28 -19.62
CA GLY A 217 35.42 -92.85 -19.43
C GLY A 217 34.31 -92.28 -20.32
N GLY A 218 34.07 -90.98 -20.21
CA GLY A 218 33.10 -90.27 -21.06
C GLY A 218 33.60 -90.04 -22.48
N ALA A 219 32.70 -90.15 -23.44
CA ALA A 219 32.87 -89.82 -24.86
C ALA A 219 31.82 -88.79 -25.27
N TRP A 220 32.18 -87.93 -26.21
CA TRP A 220 31.27 -86.95 -26.79
C TRP A 220 30.30 -87.59 -27.78
N GLY A 221 29.11 -87.03 -27.88
CA GLY A 221 28.10 -87.45 -28.84
C GLY A 221 28.15 -86.61 -30.10
N TYR A 222 27.88 -87.26 -31.23
CA TYR A 222 27.70 -86.60 -32.52
C TYR A 222 26.25 -86.79 -32.94
N PHE A 223 25.51 -85.70 -33.09
CA PHE A 223 24.15 -85.74 -33.60
C PHE A 223 24.01 -84.74 -34.74
N ASN A 224 23.62 -85.22 -35.91
CA ASN A 224 23.35 -84.40 -37.07
C ASN A 224 21.83 -84.31 -37.26
N LYS A 225 21.27 -83.11 -37.11
CA LYS A 225 19.83 -82.91 -37.22
C LYS A 225 19.28 -82.98 -38.65
N ASP A 226 20.12 -82.78 -39.67
CA ASP A 226 19.72 -82.91 -41.08
C ASP A 226 19.70 -84.38 -41.54
N ASP A 227 20.55 -85.22 -40.92
CA ASP A 227 20.56 -86.68 -41.10
C ASP A 227 20.86 -87.37 -39.75
N PRO A 228 19.82 -87.73 -38.98
CA PRO A 228 19.95 -88.37 -37.67
C PRO A 228 20.70 -89.72 -37.67
N PHE A 229 20.83 -90.36 -38.84
CA PHE A 229 21.55 -91.62 -39.01
C PHE A 229 23.01 -91.39 -39.43
N ALA A 230 23.42 -90.14 -39.66
CA ALA A 230 24.79 -89.82 -40.01
C ALA A 230 25.72 -90.20 -38.87
N THR A 231 26.81 -90.87 -39.24
CA THR A 231 27.97 -91.07 -38.38
C THR A 231 28.92 -89.89 -38.54
N PRO A 232 29.67 -89.49 -37.51
CA PRO A 232 30.69 -88.47 -37.66
C PRO A 232 31.65 -88.87 -38.78
N ASP A 233 31.90 -87.96 -39.70
CA ASP A 233 32.85 -88.15 -40.78
C ASP A 233 34.25 -88.35 -40.19
N VAL A 234 34.72 -89.59 -40.17
CA VAL A 234 36.11 -89.90 -39.90
C VAL A 234 36.92 -89.46 -41.12
N PRO A 235 37.96 -88.61 -40.98
CA PRO A 235 38.76 -88.19 -42.11
C PRO A 235 39.31 -89.43 -42.84
N THR A 236 39.07 -89.50 -44.14
CA THR A 236 39.60 -90.59 -44.96
C THR A 236 41.12 -90.54 -44.96
N VAL A 237 41.76 -91.70 -45.15
CA VAL A 237 43.22 -91.77 -45.30
C VAL A 237 43.68 -90.90 -46.48
N GLU A 238 42.86 -90.75 -47.52
CA GLU A 238 43.07 -89.85 -48.65
C GLU A 238 43.04 -88.36 -48.27
N GLU A 239 42.05 -87.88 -47.51
CA GLU A 239 41.98 -86.48 -47.05
C GLU A 239 43.21 -86.10 -46.21
N LEU A 240 43.66 -87.00 -45.33
CA LEU A 240 44.85 -86.78 -44.51
C LEU A 240 46.16 -86.86 -45.30
N LYS A 241 46.19 -87.63 -46.40
CA LYS A 241 47.32 -87.69 -47.35
C LYS A 241 47.41 -86.42 -48.20
N GLU A 242 46.29 -85.87 -48.67
CA GLU A 242 46.27 -84.62 -49.44
C GLU A 242 46.77 -83.43 -48.61
N LEU A 243 46.50 -83.44 -47.30
CA LEU A 243 47.03 -82.46 -46.34
C LEU A 243 48.51 -82.71 -45.96
N GLY A 244 49.13 -83.78 -46.46
CA GLY A 244 50.56 -84.07 -46.31
C GLY A 244 51.00 -84.57 -44.92
N LYS A 245 50.08 -85.09 -44.09
CA LYS A 245 50.34 -85.29 -42.65
C LYS A 245 50.60 -86.71 -42.17
N ILE A 246 50.33 -87.76 -42.97
CA ILE A 246 50.62 -89.16 -42.58
C ILE A 246 51.08 -90.03 -43.75
N SER A 247 52.05 -90.92 -43.50
CA SER A 247 52.59 -91.90 -44.46
C SER A 247 52.28 -93.33 -44.02
N ASN A 248 51.54 -94.06 -44.88
CA ASN A 248 51.15 -95.49 -44.82
C ASN A 248 50.56 -96.04 -43.50
N GLU A 249 49.30 -96.50 -43.61
CA GLU A 249 48.52 -97.37 -42.68
C GLU A 249 49.11 -97.60 -41.27
N GLU A 250 48.58 -96.91 -40.26
CA GLU A 250 47.92 -97.52 -39.08
C GLU A 250 47.48 -96.45 -38.06
N SER A 251 46.22 -96.57 -37.58
CA SER A 251 45.68 -96.07 -36.30
C SER A 251 45.30 -94.58 -36.13
N TYR A 252 44.01 -94.36 -35.79
CA TYR A 252 43.36 -93.14 -35.26
C TYR A 252 44.16 -92.34 -34.22
N LYS A 253 45.04 -93.02 -33.47
CA LYS A 253 45.95 -92.38 -32.51
C LYS A 253 46.84 -91.32 -33.18
N SER A 254 47.26 -91.55 -34.42
CA SER A 254 48.09 -90.61 -35.19
C SER A 254 47.35 -89.34 -35.63
N ILE A 255 46.02 -89.39 -35.75
CA ILE A 255 45.18 -88.24 -36.14
C ILE A 255 45.13 -87.24 -34.99
N LEU A 256 44.92 -87.72 -33.76
CA LEU A 256 44.83 -86.88 -32.57
C LEU A 256 46.18 -86.29 -32.11
N ASP A 257 47.28 -86.88 -32.57
CA ASP A 257 48.63 -86.37 -32.31
C ASP A 257 49.01 -85.20 -33.26
N ILE A 258 48.16 -84.82 -34.22
CA ILE A 258 48.41 -83.69 -35.13
C ILE A 258 48.14 -82.36 -34.39
N PRO A 259 49.16 -81.48 -34.24
CA PRO A 259 48.96 -80.18 -33.62
C PRO A 259 47.96 -79.32 -34.41
N ASN A 260 47.04 -78.68 -33.69
CA ASN A 260 46.01 -77.78 -34.22
C ASN A 260 45.12 -78.43 -35.28
N ILE A 261 44.85 -79.74 -35.16
CA ILE A 261 44.01 -80.45 -36.13
C ILE A 261 42.63 -79.82 -36.31
N GLU A 262 42.12 -79.12 -35.29
CA GLU A 262 40.87 -78.36 -35.34
C GLU A 262 40.88 -77.27 -36.41
N ASP A 263 41.95 -76.46 -36.43
CA ASP A 263 42.13 -75.37 -37.39
C ASP A 263 42.31 -75.89 -38.83
N ILE A 264 42.76 -77.13 -38.99
CA ILE A 264 43.11 -77.72 -40.29
C ILE A 264 41.89 -78.39 -40.93
N LEU A 265 41.09 -79.08 -40.12
CA LEU A 265 39.88 -79.74 -40.57
C LEU A 265 38.67 -78.81 -40.56
N GLU A 266 38.82 -77.59 -40.01
CA GLU A 266 37.72 -76.66 -39.74
C GLU A 266 36.58 -77.34 -38.94
N ARG A 267 36.96 -78.32 -38.11
CA ARG A 267 36.09 -79.17 -37.29
C ARG A 267 36.68 -79.27 -35.92
N GLN A 268 35.88 -79.22 -34.87
CA GLN A 268 36.42 -79.36 -33.51
C GLN A 268 36.96 -80.80 -33.31
N ILE A 269 38.02 -80.99 -32.51
CA ILE A 269 38.55 -82.33 -32.14
C ILE A 269 37.42 -83.15 -31.53
N GLN A 270 36.42 -82.46 -30.99
CA GLN A 270 35.27 -83.04 -30.36
C GLN A 270 34.47 -83.98 -31.25
N GLU A 271 34.38 -83.66 -32.54
CA GLU A 271 33.67 -84.46 -33.53
C GLU A 271 34.48 -85.68 -34.00
N LEU A 272 35.81 -85.58 -33.95
CA LEU A 272 36.74 -86.58 -34.49
C LEU A 272 36.88 -87.83 -33.61
N GLY A 273 36.09 -88.02 -32.57
CA GLY A 273 36.11 -89.24 -31.75
C GLY A 273 34.79 -89.50 -31.03
N ALA A 274 33.76 -88.73 -31.44
CA ALA A 274 32.43 -88.78 -30.91
C ALA A 274 31.66 -90.00 -31.42
N ILE A 275 30.55 -90.28 -30.77
CA ILE A 275 29.69 -91.42 -31.06
C ILE A 275 28.36 -90.89 -31.55
N SER A 276 27.94 -91.31 -32.74
CA SER A 276 26.57 -91.10 -33.21
C SER A 276 25.63 -92.12 -32.58
N PRO A 277 24.36 -91.75 -32.25
CA PRO A 277 23.34 -92.72 -31.87
C PRO A 277 23.26 -93.91 -32.84
N SER A 278 23.44 -93.68 -34.14
CA SER A 278 23.44 -94.73 -35.17
C SER A 278 24.57 -95.74 -35.05
N GLN A 279 25.66 -95.39 -34.36
CA GLN A 279 26.79 -96.29 -34.10
C GLN A 279 26.58 -97.16 -32.86
N ILE A 280 25.45 -97.01 -32.16
CA ILE A 280 25.00 -97.92 -31.11
C ILE A 280 24.17 -99.02 -31.79
N LYS A 281 24.60 -100.26 -31.62
CA LYS A 281 24.13 -101.44 -32.35
C LYS A 281 22.81 -101.99 -31.82
N ASP A 282 22.61 -101.96 -30.51
CA ASP A 282 21.46 -102.54 -29.84
C ASP A 282 21.19 -101.83 -28.49
N SER A 283 20.05 -102.13 -27.89
CA SER A 283 19.62 -101.58 -26.60
C SER A 283 20.55 -101.88 -25.43
N SER A 284 21.44 -102.87 -25.53
CA SER A 284 22.44 -103.14 -24.48
C SER A 284 23.62 -102.16 -24.51
N GLY A 285 23.66 -101.27 -25.51
CA GLY A 285 24.66 -100.23 -25.67
C GLY A 285 25.92 -100.69 -26.41
N HIS A 286 25.93 -101.89 -26.99
CA HIS A 286 27.06 -102.35 -27.80
C HIS A 286 27.30 -101.38 -28.96
N LEU A 287 28.55 -101.04 -29.25
CA LEU A 287 28.87 -100.25 -30.43
C LEU A 287 28.94 -101.13 -31.68
N GLN A 288 28.67 -100.53 -32.84
CA GLN A 288 28.92 -101.16 -34.13
C GLN A 288 30.42 -101.44 -34.30
N GLU A 289 30.75 -102.54 -34.98
CA GLU A 289 32.15 -102.94 -35.21
C GLU A 289 32.80 -102.04 -36.27
N GLY A 290 34.11 -101.81 -36.16
CA GLY A 290 34.92 -101.23 -37.22
C GLY A 290 35.29 -99.75 -37.10
N PHE A 291 35.08 -99.10 -35.95
CA PHE A 291 35.52 -97.73 -35.72
C PHE A 291 36.29 -97.54 -34.40
N LYS A 292 36.94 -96.39 -34.25
CA LYS A 292 37.65 -95.99 -33.03
C LYS A 292 37.01 -94.73 -32.47
N LEU A 293 36.98 -94.64 -31.16
CA LEU A 293 36.36 -93.53 -30.42
C LEU A 293 37.32 -93.01 -29.35
N ILE A 294 37.01 -91.85 -28.78
CA ILE A 294 37.76 -91.26 -27.67
C ILE A 294 36.90 -91.29 -26.42
N ALA A 295 37.35 -92.01 -25.40
CA ALA A 295 36.67 -92.07 -24.11
C ALA A 295 37.68 -91.85 -22.97
N GLY A 296 37.39 -90.94 -22.04
CA GLY A 296 38.26 -90.66 -20.90
C GLY A 296 39.69 -90.24 -21.29
N GLY A 297 39.83 -89.54 -22.43
CA GLY A 297 41.12 -89.15 -23.00
C GLY A 297 41.94 -90.28 -23.62
N LYS A 298 41.34 -91.45 -23.86
CA LYS A 298 41.98 -92.63 -24.47
C LYS A 298 41.28 -93.03 -25.77
N VAL A 299 42.05 -93.54 -26.73
CA VAL A 299 41.51 -94.13 -27.97
C VAL A 299 41.06 -95.57 -27.68
N CYS A 300 39.82 -95.89 -28.01
CA CYS A 300 39.20 -97.20 -27.81
C CYS A 300 38.71 -97.79 -29.14
N ILE A 301 38.61 -99.11 -29.21
CA ILE A 301 38.10 -99.82 -30.39
C ILE A 301 36.62 -100.14 -30.13
N SER A 302 35.73 -99.79 -31.07
CA SER A 302 34.29 -99.94 -30.90
C SER A 302 33.88 -101.41 -30.68
N ASP A 303 34.57 -102.34 -31.35
CA ASP A 303 34.39 -103.79 -31.23
C ASP A 303 34.46 -104.30 -29.78
N GLU A 304 35.22 -103.65 -28.91
CA GLU A 304 35.39 -104.08 -27.51
C GLU A 304 34.70 -103.13 -26.53
N SER A 305 33.90 -102.19 -27.04
CA SER A 305 33.32 -101.11 -26.25
C SER A 305 31.79 -101.09 -26.30
N SER A 306 31.19 -100.54 -25.26
CA SER A 306 29.74 -100.28 -25.18
C SER A 306 29.46 -98.98 -24.43
N VAL A 307 28.34 -98.33 -24.77
CA VAL A 307 27.71 -97.30 -23.94
C VAL A 307 27.09 -98.00 -22.74
N GLY A 308 27.62 -97.74 -21.55
CA GLY A 308 27.27 -98.52 -20.36
C GLY A 308 27.71 -99.98 -20.43
N SER A 309 27.54 -100.71 -19.33
CA SER A 309 27.76 -102.16 -19.28
C SER A 309 26.40 -102.87 -19.23
N GLY A 310 25.67 -102.83 -20.37
CA GLY A 310 24.30 -103.33 -20.46
C GLY A 310 23.24 -102.41 -19.85
N THR A 311 23.63 -101.20 -19.42
CA THR A 311 22.75 -100.24 -18.73
C THR A 311 22.03 -99.27 -19.65
N PHE A 312 22.42 -99.21 -20.93
CA PHE A 312 21.85 -98.31 -21.93
C PHE A 312 20.36 -98.55 -22.18
N ILE A 313 19.89 -99.80 -22.01
CA ILE A 313 18.48 -100.18 -22.19
C ILE A 313 17.55 -99.40 -21.26
N ASP A 314 18.03 -99.08 -20.05
CA ASP A 314 17.31 -98.28 -19.05
C ASP A 314 17.75 -96.81 -19.10
N GLY A 315 18.31 -96.35 -20.24
CA GLY A 315 18.78 -94.98 -20.43
C GLY A 315 20.08 -94.63 -19.70
N GLY A 316 20.60 -95.56 -18.90
CA GLY A 316 21.79 -95.33 -18.10
C GLY A 316 23.06 -95.21 -18.95
N ALA A 317 23.99 -94.39 -18.46
CA ALA A 317 25.28 -94.09 -19.10
C ALA A 317 25.21 -93.10 -20.29
N VAL A 318 24.11 -92.34 -20.41
CA VAL A 318 23.99 -91.19 -21.31
C VAL A 318 24.02 -89.88 -20.51
N GLY A 319 24.75 -88.89 -20.99
CA GLY A 319 24.74 -87.54 -20.45
C GLY A 319 24.25 -86.51 -21.47
N LEU A 320 23.97 -85.30 -21.01
CA LEU A 320 23.54 -84.15 -21.79
C LEU A 320 24.41 -82.97 -21.39
N ILE A 321 24.89 -82.20 -22.37
CA ILE A 321 25.57 -80.93 -22.13
C ILE A 321 24.92 -79.81 -22.94
N PHE A 322 24.68 -78.65 -22.33
CA PHE A 322 24.10 -77.44 -22.93
C PHE A 322 25.01 -76.23 -22.72
N TYR A 323 25.26 -75.45 -23.77
CA TYR A 323 26.16 -74.29 -23.74
C TYR A 323 25.42 -72.97 -23.53
N TYR A 324 25.95 -72.12 -22.64
CA TYR A 324 25.40 -70.79 -22.31
C TYR A 324 26.49 -69.71 -22.42
N PRO A 325 26.92 -69.35 -23.64
CA PRO A 325 27.93 -68.33 -23.81
C PRO A 325 27.32 -66.93 -23.64
N ILE A 326 27.72 -66.19 -22.61
CA ILE A 326 27.09 -64.91 -22.21
C ILE A 326 28.10 -63.76 -22.32
N VAL A 327 27.65 -62.59 -22.78
CA VAL A 327 28.42 -61.35 -22.85
C VAL A 327 27.70 -60.21 -22.13
N LEU A 328 28.41 -59.51 -21.24
CA LEU A 328 27.90 -58.35 -20.51
C LEU A 328 28.67 -57.08 -20.87
N THR A 329 27.95 -56.00 -21.24
CA THR A 329 28.53 -54.67 -21.55
C THR A 329 27.85 -53.57 -20.73
N PHE A 330 28.63 -52.67 -20.12
CA PHE A 330 28.13 -51.66 -19.17
C PHE A 330 28.10 -50.24 -19.78
N TYR A 331 27.09 -49.41 -19.43
CA TYR A 331 26.90 -48.04 -19.94
C TYR A 331 26.46 -47.01 -18.87
N ALA A 332 26.87 -45.75 -19.01
CA ALA A 332 26.56 -44.58 -18.13
C ALA A 332 26.25 -43.28 -18.92
N ALA A 333 25.61 -42.28 -18.28
CA ALA A 333 25.31 -40.96 -18.85
C ALA A 333 26.57 -40.10 -19.11
N ALA A 334 26.53 -39.20 -20.11
CA ALA A 334 27.65 -38.31 -20.46
C ALA A 334 27.70 -37.05 -19.58
N ASP A 335 28.92 -36.53 -19.32
CA ASP A 335 29.14 -35.29 -18.57
C ASP A 335 28.76 -34.02 -19.38
N ASP A 336 28.32 -32.96 -18.69
CA ASP A 336 27.67 -31.79 -19.29
C ASP A 336 27.75 -30.50 -18.44
N LEU A 337 27.71 -29.34 -19.10
CA LEU A 337 27.49 -28.01 -18.54
C LEU A 337 26.06 -27.55 -18.82
N SER A 338 25.49 -26.78 -17.90
CA SER A 338 24.17 -26.16 -18.14
C SER A 338 24.10 -24.76 -17.56
N ALA A 339 23.68 -23.80 -18.37
CA ALA A 339 23.44 -22.42 -17.95
C ALA A 339 21.95 -22.16 -17.71
N ASN A 340 21.61 -21.43 -16.65
CA ASN A 340 20.24 -20.96 -16.38
C ASN A 340 20.20 -19.53 -15.84
N PHE A 341 19.15 -18.77 -16.18
CA PHE A 341 18.85 -17.52 -15.49
C PHE A 341 18.37 -17.83 -14.07
N GLU A 342 19.15 -17.42 -13.07
CA GLU A 342 18.75 -17.51 -11.67
C GLU A 342 17.81 -16.36 -11.31
N GLU A 343 18.13 -15.13 -11.74
CA GLU A 343 17.27 -13.96 -11.61
C GLU A 343 17.29 -13.13 -12.89
N ILE A 344 16.10 -12.92 -13.48
CA ILE A 344 15.89 -12.00 -14.60
C ILE A 344 14.52 -11.30 -14.45
N PRO A 345 14.48 -9.96 -14.38
CA PRO A 345 13.21 -9.23 -14.29
C PRO A 345 12.53 -9.18 -15.66
N SER A 346 11.20 -9.26 -15.66
CA SER A 346 10.34 -9.14 -16.84
C SER A 346 10.32 -7.71 -17.42
N GLY A 347 10.72 -6.72 -16.63
CA GLY A 347 10.79 -5.32 -17.05
C GLY A 347 11.48 -4.41 -16.04
N ALA A 348 11.78 -3.18 -16.46
CA ALA A 348 12.37 -2.14 -15.64
C ALA A 348 11.98 -0.76 -16.19
N VAL A 349 11.99 0.26 -15.32
CA VAL A 349 11.73 1.65 -15.73
C VAL A 349 13.03 2.28 -16.20
N GLU A 350 12.97 3.17 -17.20
CA GLU A 350 14.15 3.90 -17.69
C GLU A 350 14.93 4.55 -16.54
N GLY A 351 16.25 4.34 -16.52
CA GLY A 351 17.14 4.88 -15.49
C GLY A 351 17.29 4.01 -14.23
N ASP A 352 16.44 3.00 -14.02
CA ASP A 352 16.61 2.06 -12.91
C ASP A 352 17.80 1.12 -13.15
N GLU A 353 18.46 0.70 -12.07
CA GLU A 353 19.49 -0.33 -12.13
C GLU A 353 18.82 -1.71 -12.28
N VAL A 354 19.23 -2.46 -13.30
CA VAL A 354 18.79 -3.82 -13.59
C VAL A 354 19.92 -4.78 -13.28
N LEU A 355 19.65 -5.80 -12.46
CA LEU A 355 20.56 -6.89 -12.16
C LEU A 355 20.02 -8.18 -12.80
N VAL A 356 20.87 -8.89 -13.52
CA VAL A 356 20.61 -10.22 -14.07
C VAL A 356 21.66 -11.18 -13.52
N SER A 357 21.25 -12.38 -13.10
CA SER A 357 22.15 -13.44 -12.69
C SER A 357 21.95 -14.72 -13.51
N VAL A 358 23.07 -15.37 -13.81
CA VAL A 358 23.14 -16.67 -14.49
C VAL A 358 23.93 -17.62 -13.62
N VAL A 359 23.40 -18.82 -13.42
CA VAL A 359 24.09 -19.94 -12.80
C VAL A 359 24.52 -20.93 -13.88
N VAL A 360 25.75 -21.40 -13.80
CA VAL A 360 26.25 -22.50 -14.63
C VAL A 360 26.56 -23.68 -13.74
N ASN A 361 25.93 -24.83 -14.00
CA ASN A 361 26.16 -26.09 -13.32
C ASN A 361 27.08 -26.99 -14.15
N SER A 362 27.90 -27.80 -13.47
CA SER A 362 28.76 -28.82 -14.08
C SER A 362 28.45 -30.19 -13.50
N THR A 363 28.33 -31.21 -14.35
CA THR A 363 28.30 -32.62 -13.91
C THR A 363 29.67 -33.30 -13.96
N PHE A 364 30.69 -32.65 -14.51
CA PHE A 364 32.04 -33.19 -14.63
C PHE A 364 32.65 -33.51 -13.26
N GLU A 365 33.29 -34.68 -13.14
CA GLU A 365 33.96 -35.11 -11.90
C GLU A 365 35.25 -34.31 -11.59
N GLU A 366 35.76 -33.56 -12.56
CA GLU A 366 36.93 -32.69 -12.44
C GLU A 366 36.55 -31.22 -12.59
N GLU A 367 37.39 -30.34 -12.05
CA GLU A 367 37.28 -28.90 -12.28
C GLU A 367 37.57 -28.59 -13.74
N ILE A 368 36.66 -27.86 -14.39
CA ILE A 368 36.75 -27.54 -15.82
C ILE A 368 36.97 -26.04 -16.02
N THR A 369 37.80 -25.70 -16.99
CA THR A 369 37.99 -24.31 -17.42
C THR A 369 37.51 -24.15 -18.85
N THR A 370 36.45 -23.37 -19.04
CA THR A 370 35.79 -23.18 -20.33
C THR A 370 35.64 -21.69 -20.68
N SER A 371 35.18 -21.38 -21.89
CA SER A 371 34.89 -20.03 -22.35
C SER A 371 33.45 -19.60 -22.04
N TYR A 372 33.26 -18.30 -21.77
CA TYR A 372 31.94 -17.69 -21.62
C TYR A 372 31.86 -16.35 -22.36
N GLU A 373 30.64 -15.96 -22.75
CA GLU A 373 30.35 -14.65 -23.35
C GLU A 373 28.96 -14.12 -22.96
N TRP A 374 28.88 -12.81 -22.67
CA TRP A 374 27.65 -12.05 -22.55
C TRP A 374 27.37 -11.17 -23.78
N GLU A 375 26.15 -11.19 -24.28
CA GLU A 375 25.62 -10.21 -25.23
C GLU A 375 24.36 -9.56 -24.69
N ILE A 376 24.46 -8.26 -24.41
CA ILE A 376 23.38 -7.47 -23.80
C ILE A 376 23.11 -6.28 -24.71
N THR A 377 21.96 -6.32 -25.38
CA THR A 377 21.61 -5.38 -26.44
C THR A 377 20.23 -4.80 -26.22
N ASN A 378 20.04 -3.55 -26.65
CA ASN A 378 18.71 -2.99 -26.78
C ASN A 378 17.93 -3.64 -27.96
N LYS A 379 16.67 -3.27 -28.11
CA LYS A 379 15.81 -3.70 -29.23
C LYS A 379 16.36 -3.39 -30.63
N ASN A 380 17.25 -2.40 -30.77
CA ASN A 380 17.86 -2.03 -32.04
C ASN A 380 19.16 -2.81 -32.33
N GLY A 381 19.62 -3.64 -31.38
CA GLY A 381 20.89 -4.37 -31.47
C GLY A 381 22.10 -3.60 -30.95
N ASP A 382 21.93 -2.40 -30.39
CA ASP A 382 23.04 -1.64 -29.80
C ASP A 382 23.43 -2.22 -28.44
N LYS A 383 24.73 -2.30 -28.19
CA LYS A 383 25.29 -2.80 -26.93
C LYS A 383 25.01 -1.83 -25.77
N ILE A 384 24.59 -2.39 -24.63
CA ILE A 384 24.34 -1.62 -23.41
C ILE A 384 25.61 -1.61 -22.54
N ASN A 385 25.95 -0.43 -22.00
CA ASN A 385 27.03 -0.33 -21.04
C ASN A 385 26.70 -1.10 -19.76
N THR A 386 27.41 -2.22 -19.54
CA THR A 386 27.08 -3.20 -18.51
C THR A 386 28.29 -3.46 -17.63
N LYS A 387 28.05 -3.57 -16.32
CA LYS A 387 29.02 -3.96 -15.31
C LYS A 387 28.87 -5.45 -14.99
N PHE A 388 29.93 -6.21 -15.17
CA PHE A 388 29.96 -7.64 -14.88
C PHE A 388 30.55 -7.90 -13.49
N LEU A 389 29.92 -8.80 -12.74
CA LEU A 389 30.27 -9.18 -11.36
C LEU A 389 30.14 -10.70 -11.20
N GLY A 390 30.62 -11.23 -10.07
CA GLY A 390 30.57 -12.66 -9.74
C GLY A 390 31.93 -13.33 -9.85
N SER A 391 31.95 -14.55 -10.38
CA SER A 391 33.19 -15.32 -10.58
C SER A 391 34.13 -14.69 -11.62
N VAL A 392 33.58 -13.82 -12.47
CA VAL A 392 34.31 -13.08 -13.50
C VAL A 392 33.76 -11.65 -13.61
N SER A 393 34.60 -10.71 -14.05
CA SER A 393 34.26 -9.27 -14.13
C SER A 393 34.32 -8.69 -15.54
N ASN A 394 34.49 -9.54 -16.55
CA ASN A 394 34.57 -9.15 -17.95
C ASN A 394 33.35 -9.65 -18.73
N ARG A 395 33.12 -9.08 -19.92
CA ARG A 395 32.02 -9.47 -20.81
C ARG A 395 32.18 -10.89 -21.37
N GLN A 396 33.42 -11.31 -21.62
CA GLN A 396 33.78 -12.61 -22.16
C GLN A 396 35.14 -13.02 -21.62
N GLY A 397 35.45 -14.32 -21.65
CA GLY A 397 36.75 -14.84 -21.24
C GLY A 397 36.72 -16.32 -20.91
N LYS A 398 37.70 -16.78 -20.11
CA LYS A 398 37.67 -18.12 -19.51
C LYS A 398 37.18 -18.06 -18.07
N VAL A 399 36.51 -19.10 -17.63
CA VAL A 399 35.98 -19.30 -16.28
C VAL A 399 36.25 -20.72 -15.82
N THR A 400 36.53 -20.89 -14.53
CA THR A 400 36.76 -22.19 -13.90
C THR A 400 35.54 -22.57 -13.09
N ILE A 401 34.98 -23.75 -13.37
CA ILE A 401 33.76 -24.29 -12.74
C ILE A 401 34.17 -25.51 -11.91
N PRO A 402 33.85 -25.55 -10.60
CA PRO A 402 34.22 -26.67 -9.74
C PRO A 402 33.60 -28.00 -10.20
N ALA A 403 34.31 -29.10 -9.91
CA ALA A 403 33.81 -30.47 -10.12
C ALA A 403 32.43 -30.69 -9.47
N GLY A 404 31.44 -31.14 -10.24
CA GLY A 404 30.06 -31.33 -9.78
C GLY A 404 29.41 -30.08 -9.17
N GLY A 405 29.96 -28.89 -9.44
CA GLY A 405 29.64 -27.64 -8.76
C GLY A 405 28.89 -26.63 -9.63
N GLU A 406 28.68 -25.44 -9.07
CA GLU A 406 28.02 -24.32 -9.73
C GLU A 406 28.87 -23.05 -9.72
N THR A 407 28.65 -22.16 -10.68
CA THR A 407 29.33 -20.86 -10.80
C THR A 407 28.34 -19.76 -11.18
N LEU A 408 28.40 -18.63 -10.47
CA LEU A 408 27.48 -17.50 -10.65
C LEU A 408 28.09 -16.34 -11.44
N PHE A 409 27.32 -15.82 -12.37
CA PHE A 409 27.63 -14.67 -13.20
C PHE A 409 26.57 -13.58 -13.02
N TYR A 410 26.99 -12.33 -12.95
CA TYR A 410 26.08 -11.19 -12.80
C TYR A 410 26.36 -10.12 -13.84
N ALA A 411 25.29 -9.52 -14.35
CA ALA A 411 25.31 -8.35 -15.21
C ALA A 411 24.41 -7.27 -14.63
N SER A 412 24.98 -6.08 -14.34
CA SER A 412 24.25 -4.89 -13.89
C SER A 412 24.35 -3.76 -14.92
N PHE A 413 23.22 -3.18 -15.31
CA PHE A 413 23.15 -2.05 -16.23
C PHE A 413 22.01 -1.11 -15.87
N THR A 414 22.07 0.12 -16.37
CA THR A 414 20.97 1.09 -16.27
C THR A 414 19.98 0.85 -17.40
N MET A 415 18.70 0.66 -17.09
CA MET A 415 17.66 0.40 -18.09
C MET A 415 17.60 1.55 -19.12
N PRO A 416 17.81 1.27 -20.43
CA PRO A 416 17.67 2.28 -21.48
C PRO A 416 16.20 2.54 -21.81
N ASN A 417 15.93 3.55 -22.63
CA ASN A 417 14.60 3.83 -23.18
C ASN A 417 14.17 2.82 -24.29
N SER A 418 14.31 1.52 -24.02
CA SER A 418 13.96 0.43 -24.94
C SER A 418 14.03 -0.92 -24.24
N ASP A 419 13.33 -1.93 -24.76
CA ASP A 419 13.46 -3.32 -24.32
C ASP A 419 14.91 -3.83 -24.45
N VAL A 420 15.31 -4.77 -23.56
CA VAL A 420 16.67 -5.32 -23.48
C VAL A 420 16.66 -6.83 -23.63
N ARG A 421 17.45 -7.35 -24.57
CA ARG A 421 17.77 -8.77 -24.76
C ARG A 421 19.08 -9.09 -24.03
N ILE A 422 19.08 -10.23 -23.36
CA ILE A 422 20.23 -10.82 -22.67
C ILE A 422 20.51 -12.17 -23.31
N GLN A 423 21.72 -12.34 -23.82
CA GLN A 423 22.24 -13.63 -24.24
C GLN A 423 23.50 -13.95 -23.42
N PHE A 424 23.58 -15.19 -22.94
CA PHE A 424 24.73 -15.72 -22.22
C PHE A 424 25.12 -17.05 -22.84
N LYS A 425 26.42 -17.25 -23.04
CA LYS A 425 26.98 -18.46 -23.64
C LYS A 425 28.05 -19.03 -22.73
N ILE A 426 28.06 -20.35 -22.56
CA ILE A 426 29.12 -21.12 -21.92
C ILE A 426 29.49 -22.26 -22.85
N ASN A 427 30.80 -22.52 -23.08
CA ASN A 427 31.25 -23.61 -23.96
C ASN A 427 30.46 -23.76 -25.28
N GLU A 428 30.27 -22.66 -26.02
CA GLU A 428 29.32 -22.59 -27.15
C GLU A 428 29.54 -23.69 -28.22
N ASP A 429 30.80 -24.06 -28.47
CA ASP A 429 31.17 -25.08 -29.46
C ASP A 429 31.25 -26.51 -28.87
N GLY A 430 31.08 -26.66 -27.57
CA GLY A 430 31.15 -27.94 -26.87
C GLY A 430 32.51 -28.61 -26.92
N GLN A 431 33.61 -27.87 -27.13
CA GLN A 431 34.94 -28.47 -27.34
C GLN A 431 35.84 -28.42 -26.10
N GLU A 432 35.66 -27.47 -25.19
CA GLU A 432 36.50 -27.31 -23.99
C GLU A 432 35.63 -27.06 -22.73
N PRO A 433 35.12 -28.10 -22.03
CA PRO A 433 35.30 -29.54 -22.27
C PRO A 433 34.44 -30.08 -23.41
N LEU A 434 34.67 -31.35 -23.82
CA LEU A 434 33.88 -31.98 -24.86
C LEU A 434 32.46 -32.29 -24.33
N GLU A 435 31.44 -31.75 -25.00
CA GLU A 435 30.03 -31.96 -24.66
C GLU A 435 29.24 -32.50 -25.84
N THR A 436 28.21 -33.28 -25.54
CA THR A 436 27.34 -33.89 -26.57
C THR A 436 25.99 -33.17 -26.68
N TYR A 437 25.59 -32.42 -25.66
CA TYR A 437 24.35 -31.65 -25.61
C TYR A 437 24.71 -30.17 -25.44
N LEU A 438 24.29 -29.32 -26.40
CA LEU A 438 24.69 -27.91 -26.45
C LEU A 438 23.50 -26.94 -26.28
N ASP A 439 22.27 -27.44 -26.22
CA ASP A 439 21.07 -26.60 -26.16
C ASP A 439 20.93 -25.86 -24.81
N ASN A 440 21.63 -26.31 -23.79
CA ASN A 440 21.70 -25.71 -22.45
C ASN A 440 22.95 -24.83 -22.24
N ASN A 441 23.80 -24.68 -23.26
CA ASN A 441 25.00 -23.83 -23.24
C ASN A 441 24.71 -22.38 -23.63
N ILE A 442 23.57 -22.13 -24.28
CA ILE A 442 23.17 -20.79 -24.74
C ILE A 442 21.85 -20.41 -24.08
N LEU A 443 21.89 -19.34 -23.30
CA LEU A 443 20.71 -18.66 -22.80
C LEU A 443 20.39 -17.46 -23.65
N ASP A 444 19.13 -17.30 -24.04
CA ASP A 444 18.67 -16.16 -24.79
C ASP A 444 17.29 -15.69 -24.33
N SER A 445 17.21 -14.43 -23.90
CA SER A 445 15.97 -13.82 -23.46
C SER A 445 15.14 -13.18 -24.57
N GLU A 446 15.48 -13.37 -25.86
CA GLU A 446 14.76 -12.74 -26.99
C GLU A 446 13.22 -12.89 -26.92
N SER A 447 12.72 -14.06 -26.54
CA SER A 447 11.29 -14.35 -26.42
C SER A 447 10.61 -13.75 -25.17
N PHE A 448 11.39 -13.31 -24.17
CA PHE A 448 10.93 -12.73 -22.91
C PHE A 448 11.77 -11.53 -22.46
N ALA A 449 12.24 -10.72 -23.44
CA ALA A 449 13.13 -9.59 -23.21
C ALA A 449 12.63 -8.67 -22.10
N ILE A 450 13.57 -8.07 -21.35
CA ILE A 450 13.26 -7.16 -20.25
C ILE A 450 12.56 -5.94 -20.84
N LYS A 451 11.28 -5.77 -20.50
CA LYS A 451 10.43 -4.72 -21.07
C LYS A 451 10.69 -3.36 -20.45
N LEU A 452 10.71 -2.32 -21.30
CA LEU A 452 10.65 -0.95 -20.82
C LEU A 452 9.26 -0.68 -20.20
N VAL A 453 9.25 -0.30 -18.93
CA VAL A 453 8.05 0.08 -18.19
C VAL A 453 7.92 1.60 -18.16
N GLU A 454 6.79 2.11 -18.64
CA GLU A 454 6.53 3.56 -18.70
C GLU A 454 6.44 4.17 -17.30
N ARG A 455 7.11 5.30 -17.11
CA ARG A 455 7.02 6.11 -15.89
C ARG A 455 5.85 7.09 -15.99
N TYR A 456 5.09 7.27 -14.91
CA TYR A 456 3.93 8.15 -14.86
C TYR A 456 4.14 9.33 -13.91
N ASP A 457 4.50 10.49 -14.48
CA ASP A 457 4.57 11.74 -13.74
C ASP A 457 3.34 12.62 -14.05
N THR A 458 2.51 12.86 -13.04
CA THR A 458 1.24 13.61 -13.17
C THR A 458 1.18 14.84 -12.28
N VAL A 459 0.42 15.84 -12.73
CA VAL A 459 0.13 17.06 -11.98
C VAL A 459 -1.38 17.24 -11.89
N GLY A 460 -1.87 17.61 -10.71
CA GLY A 460 -3.27 17.95 -10.46
C GLY A 460 -3.41 19.12 -9.50
N GLU A 461 -4.63 19.64 -9.36
CA GLU A 461 -4.89 20.81 -8.53
C GLU A 461 -6.14 20.63 -7.68
N PHE A 462 -6.14 21.21 -6.46
CA PHE A 462 -7.31 21.26 -5.59
C PHE A 462 -7.39 22.60 -4.86
N ASP A 463 -8.62 23.08 -4.69
CA ASP A 463 -8.88 24.35 -3.99
C ASP A 463 -9.26 24.14 -2.53
N LEU A 464 -8.77 25.03 -1.67
CA LEU A 464 -9.29 25.26 -0.32
C LEU A 464 -10.00 26.64 -0.29
N PRO A 465 -11.35 26.68 -0.35
CA PRO A 465 -12.12 27.93 -0.42
C PRO A 465 -11.95 28.84 0.80
N TYR A 466 -12.25 30.14 0.65
CA TYR A 466 -12.11 31.18 1.70
C TYR A 466 -12.77 30.84 3.05
N ASN A 467 -13.93 30.16 3.03
CA ASN A 467 -14.68 29.78 4.23
C ASN A 467 -14.33 28.38 4.77
N ALA A 468 -13.34 27.68 4.21
CA ALA A 468 -13.01 26.31 4.57
C ALA A 468 -11.79 26.22 5.50
N LEU A 469 -11.93 25.59 6.67
CA LEU A 469 -10.85 25.26 7.61
C LEU A 469 -10.05 24.03 7.17
N SER A 470 -10.71 23.08 6.51
CA SER A 470 -10.06 21.92 5.91
C SER A 470 -10.89 21.35 4.76
N ARG A 471 -10.27 20.52 3.93
CA ARG A 471 -10.93 19.77 2.88
C ARG A 471 -10.39 18.33 2.86
N LYS A 472 -11.28 17.35 2.92
CA LYS A 472 -10.96 15.95 2.61
C LYS A 472 -10.97 15.77 1.09
N LEU A 473 -10.01 15.01 0.59
CA LEU A 473 -9.81 14.77 -0.83
C LEU A 473 -9.75 13.27 -1.07
N ARG A 474 -10.42 12.83 -2.13
CA ARG A 474 -10.35 11.48 -2.66
C ARG A 474 -10.17 11.55 -4.17
N PHE A 475 -9.08 10.99 -4.69
CA PHE A 475 -8.76 11.05 -6.12
C PHE A 475 -7.94 9.84 -6.57
N PRO A 476 -8.03 9.44 -7.85
CA PRO A 476 -7.23 8.33 -8.36
C PRO A 476 -5.76 8.74 -8.49
N LEU A 477 -4.85 7.88 -8.03
CA LEU A 477 -3.40 8.06 -8.22
C LEU A 477 -3.07 8.07 -9.73
N ALA A 478 -2.03 8.79 -10.12
CA ALA A 478 -1.56 8.86 -11.51
C ALA A 478 -2.65 9.34 -12.49
N ASN A 479 -3.57 10.19 -12.02
CA ASN A 479 -4.76 10.64 -12.75
C ASN A 479 -5.63 9.48 -13.30
N GLY A 480 -5.62 8.32 -12.62
CA GLY A 480 -6.43 7.15 -12.98
C GLY A 480 -5.85 6.28 -14.09
N LYS A 481 -4.57 6.46 -14.44
CA LYS A 481 -3.85 5.50 -15.30
C LYS A 481 -3.75 4.13 -14.62
N ASP A 482 -3.72 3.08 -15.43
CA ASP A 482 -3.53 1.70 -14.99
C ASP A 482 -2.07 1.46 -14.57
N ILE A 483 -1.84 1.28 -13.27
CA ILE A 483 -0.51 0.94 -12.74
C ILE A 483 -0.36 -0.57 -12.86
N THR A 484 0.42 -1.00 -13.84
CA THR A 484 0.46 -2.39 -14.29
C THR A 484 1.83 -3.01 -14.05
N ALA A 485 1.84 -4.25 -13.57
CA ALA A 485 3.02 -5.11 -13.55
C ALA A 485 2.74 -6.38 -14.36
N LYS A 486 3.61 -6.66 -15.33
CA LYS A 486 3.47 -7.79 -16.25
C LYS A 486 4.63 -8.75 -16.15
N LEU A 487 4.35 -9.95 -15.64
CA LEU A 487 5.27 -11.06 -15.52
C LEU A 487 5.31 -11.84 -16.84
N ASN A 488 6.50 -12.00 -17.41
CA ASN A 488 6.75 -12.85 -18.56
C ASN A 488 7.36 -14.15 -18.07
N LEU A 489 6.84 -15.29 -18.53
CA LEU A 489 7.36 -16.60 -18.15
C LEU A 489 8.66 -16.86 -18.92
N PRO A 490 9.82 -17.00 -18.25
CA PRO A 490 11.08 -17.25 -18.95
C PRO A 490 11.10 -18.65 -19.60
N LYS A 491 10.65 -19.67 -18.85
CA LYS A 491 10.59 -21.08 -19.28
C LYS A 491 9.59 -21.87 -18.43
N GLY A 492 9.10 -23.00 -18.95
CA GLY A 492 8.33 -23.98 -18.18
C GLY A 492 6.90 -23.55 -17.87
N SER A 493 6.48 -23.62 -16.60
CA SER A 493 5.14 -23.29 -16.12
C SER A 493 5.16 -22.55 -14.80
N TRP A 494 4.19 -21.66 -14.56
CA TRP A 494 4.07 -20.94 -13.28
C TRP A 494 3.85 -21.87 -12.08
N ASP A 495 4.43 -21.51 -10.94
CA ASP A 495 4.30 -22.21 -9.66
C ASP A 495 3.77 -21.26 -8.58
N GLY A 496 2.51 -21.45 -8.18
CA GLY A 496 1.85 -20.58 -7.21
C GLY A 496 1.44 -19.21 -7.77
N ARG A 497 1.14 -18.27 -6.87
CA ARG A 497 0.55 -16.94 -7.15
C ARG A 497 1.61 -15.85 -7.25
N ALA A 498 1.34 -14.78 -8.01
CA ALA A 498 2.15 -13.57 -7.99
C ALA A 498 1.97 -12.85 -6.65
N THR A 499 3.08 -12.50 -5.99
CA THR A 499 3.08 -11.80 -4.71
C THR A 499 3.97 -10.56 -4.78
N GLY A 500 3.57 -9.49 -4.09
CA GLY A 500 4.33 -8.24 -4.11
C GLY A 500 3.55 -7.08 -3.55
N SER A 501 3.95 -5.87 -3.91
CA SER A 501 3.23 -4.67 -3.49
C SER A 501 3.55 -3.44 -4.33
N LEU A 502 2.59 -2.52 -4.37
CA LEU A 502 2.78 -1.13 -4.75
C LEU A 502 2.92 -0.30 -3.47
N ASP A 503 4.08 0.31 -3.25
CA ASP A 503 4.31 1.25 -2.17
C ASP A 503 4.01 2.68 -2.67
N ILE A 504 3.35 3.48 -1.83
CA ILE A 504 2.89 4.83 -2.15
C ILE A 504 3.32 5.75 -1.00
N ASP A 505 4.30 6.61 -1.25
CA ASP A 505 4.87 7.50 -0.26
C ASP A 505 4.37 8.94 -0.41
N ASN A 506 4.00 9.53 0.71
CA ASN A 506 3.65 10.95 0.81
C ASN A 506 4.89 11.72 1.27
N THR A 507 5.61 12.30 0.32
CA THR A 507 6.85 13.04 0.60
C THR A 507 6.59 14.44 1.17
N THR A 508 5.32 14.83 1.34
CA THR A 508 4.90 16.13 1.89
C THR A 508 3.88 16.02 3.03
N PRO A 509 4.21 15.31 4.14
CA PRO A 509 3.27 15.02 5.23
C PRO A 509 2.87 16.25 6.06
N SER A 510 3.54 17.39 5.88
CA SER A 510 3.13 18.68 6.46
C SER A 510 1.88 19.25 5.78
N LEU A 511 1.70 18.98 4.48
CA LEU A 511 0.57 19.44 3.67
C LEU A 511 -0.52 18.37 3.57
N PHE A 512 -0.16 17.15 3.20
CA PHE A 512 -1.10 16.04 3.04
C PHE A 512 -1.23 15.25 4.34
N LYS A 513 -2.32 15.50 5.08
CA LYS A 513 -2.63 14.84 6.35
C LYS A 513 -3.57 13.65 6.14
N ASN A 514 -3.59 12.70 7.08
CA ASN A 514 -4.46 11.51 7.04
C ASN A 514 -4.35 10.73 5.71
N PHE A 515 -3.16 10.68 5.13
CA PHE A 515 -2.87 10.09 3.83
C PHE A 515 -2.99 8.57 3.86
N LYS A 516 -3.72 7.99 2.89
CA LYS A 516 -3.81 6.54 2.67
C LYS A 516 -4.30 6.24 1.23
N PRO A 517 -4.04 5.03 0.70
CA PRO A 517 -3.15 4.01 1.26
C PRO A 517 -1.67 4.36 1.08
N ASN A 518 -0.80 3.83 1.94
CA ASN A 518 0.66 3.90 1.78
C ASN A 518 1.27 2.64 1.13
N LYS A 519 0.48 1.58 1.01
CA LYS A 519 0.87 0.30 0.45
C LYS A 519 -0.35 -0.48 -0.02
N ILE A 520 -0.24 -1.16 -1.15
CA ILE A 520 -1.20 -2.13 -1.65
C ILE A 520 -0.47 -3.45 -1.83
N SER A 521 -0.90 -4.49 -1.11
CA SER A 521 -0.30 -5.83 -1.24
C SER A 521 -0.99 -6.62 -2.34
N VAL A 522 -0.22 -7.41 -3.07
CA VAL A 522 -0.68 -8.24 -4.19
C VAL A 522 -0.50 -9.71 -3.82
N ASN A 523 -1.53 -10.51 -4.07
CA ASN A 523 -1.52 -11.97 -3.97
C ASN A 523 -2.53 -12.57 -4.95
N GLU A 524 -2.16 -12.62 -6.23
CA GLU A 524 -3.08 -12.90 -7.32
C GLU A 524 -2.56 -14.01 -8.23
N ASP A 525 -3.47 -14.84 -8.72
CA ASP A 525 -3.15 -15.87 -9.72
C ASP A 525 -3.27 -15.28 -11.13
N SER A 526 -2.41 -14.29 -11.41
CA SER A 526 -2.35 -13.58 -12.69
C SER A 526 -0.90 -13.32 -13.08
N THR A 527 -0.67 -13.16 -14.38
CA THR A 527 0.61 -12.67 -14.95
C THR A 527 0.58 -11.18 -15.22
N GLU A 528 -0.60 -10.55 -15.20
CA GLU A 528 -0.81 -9.13 -15.37
C GLU A 528 -1.63 -8.61 -14.19
N ILE A 529 -1.02 -7.74 -13.39
CA ILE A 529 -1.65 -7.14 -12.21
C ILE A 529 -1.85 -5.66 -12.51
N VAL A 530 -3.10 -5.21 -12.46
CA VAL A 530 -3.51 -3.83 -12.72
C VAL A 530 -4.08 -3.22 -11.45
N LEU A 531 -3.50 -2.09 -11.02
CA LEU A 531 -3.92 -1.36 -9.83
C LEU A 531 -4.36 0.07 -10.18
N ASN A 532 -5.51 0.48 -9.62
CA ASN A 532 -5.99 1.87 -9.68
C ASN A 532 -6.28 2.40 -8.26
N PRO A 533 -5.25 2.69 -7.45
CA PRO A 533 -5.46 3.21 -6.11
C PRO A 533 -6.19 4.55 -6.11
N ASN A 534 -7.13 4.69 -5.17
CA ASN A 534 -7.66 5.99 -4.79
C ASN A 534 -6.93 6.50 -3.54
N ILE A 535 -6.34 7.68 -3.64
CA ILE A 535 -5.70 8.38 -2.55
C ILE A 535 -6.77 9.13 -1.77
N GLU A 536 -6.79 8.93 -0.45
CA GLU A 536 -7.54 9.71 0.51
C GLU A 536 -6.57 10.54 1.35
N MET A 537 -6.83 11.85 1.46
CA MET A 537 -6.05 12.76 2.31
C MET A 537 -6.91 13.93 2.80
N ALA A 538 -6.34 14.74 3.68
CA ALA A 538 -6.94 15.99 4.14
C ALA A 538 -5.91 17.11 4.07
N ILE A 539 -6.37 18.29 3.62
CA ILE A 539 -5.62 19.54 3.65
C ILE A 539 -6.24 20.47 4.69
N TYR A 540 -5.40 21.20 5.43
CA TYR A 540 -5.84 22.11 6.48
C TYR A 540 -5.37 23.52 6.18
N ARG A 541 -6.21 24.51 6.49
CA ARG A 541 -5.90 25.94 6.32
C ARG A 541 -4.63 26.34 7.09
N THR A 542 -4.41 25.70 8.24
CA THR A 542 -3.22 25.90 9.08
C THR A 542 -1.90 25.53 8.38
N SER A 543 -1.92 24.62 7.39
CA SER A 543 -0.75 24.32 6.57
C SER A 543 -0.28 25.51 5.72
N PHE A 544 -1.13 26.53 5.56
CA PHE A 544 -0.85 27.76 4.82
C PHE A 544 -0.51 28.94 5.74
N GLU A 545 -0.28 28.68 7.03
CA GLU A 545 0.02 29.68 8.08
C GLU A 545 -1.19 30.59 8.43
N ASP A 546 -2.37 30.26 7.93
CA ASP A 546 -3.64 30.90 8.28
C ASP A 546 -4.40 30.00 9.27
N ASP A 547 -4.67 30.50 10.47
CA ASP A 547 -5.37 29.77 11.54
C ASP A 547 -6.33 30.70 12.31
N PRO A 548 -7.47 31.08 11.70
CA PRO A 548 -8.46 31.94 12.34
C PRO A 548 -9.04 31.37 13.65
N GLN A 549 -9.04 30.04 13.82
CA GLN A 549 -9.54 29.41 15.06
C GLN A 549 -8.69 29.77 16.27
N ASN A 550 -7.38 29.94 16.08
CA ASN A 550 -6.43 30.31 17.12
C ASN A 550 -5.97 31.78 17.03
N ARG A 551 -6.76 32.64 16.37
CA ARG A 551 -6.47 34.08 16.21
C ARG A 551 -5.13 34.38 15.53
N LYS A 552 -4.74 33.55 14.55
CA LYS A 552 -3.58 33.78 13.70
C LYS A 552 -4.08 33.93 12.27
N TRP A 553 -4.09 35.15 11.76
CA TRP A 553 -4.53 35.44 10.40
C TRP A 553 -3.31 35.67 9.53
N LEU A 554 -3.23 34.98 8.39
CA LEU A 554 -2.22 35.32 7.40
C LEU A 554 -2.57 36.67 6.79
N ASP A 555 -1.60 37.59 6.79
CA ASP A 555 -1.69 38.85 6.05
C ASP A 555 -1.40 38.56 4.56
N TRP A 556 -2.47 38.40 3.78
CA TRP A 556 -2.37 38.02 2.38
C TRP A 556 -2.72 39.21 1.48
N THR A 557 -1.71 39.75 0.80
CA THR A 557 -1.75 41.06 0.14
C THR A 557 -2.80 41.16 -0.98
N ASN A 558 -3.03 40.08 -1.72
CA ASN A 558 -4.01 40.04 -2.81
C ASN A 558 -5.01 38.89 -2.59
N PRO A 559 -6.23 39.16 -2.10
CA PRO A 559 -7.20 38.11 -1.83
C PRO A 559 -7.71 37.41 -3.08
N TRP A 560 -7.51 37.96 -4.29
CA TRP A 560 -7.92 37.33 -5.56
C TRP A 560 -6.97 36.21 -6.02
N GLU A 561 -5.75 36.18 -5.48
CA GLU A 561 -4.76 35.15 -5.78
C GLU A 561 -4.69 34.14 -4.63
N PRO A 562 -4.70 32.83 -4.89
CA PRO A 562 -4.53 31.83 -3.84
C PRO A 562 -3.06 31.71 -3.41
N LYS A 563 -2.82 31.36 -2.15
CA LYS A 563 -1.52 30.85 -1.72
C LYS A 563 -1.40 29.40 -2.19
N VAL A 564 -0.38 29.09 -2.99
CA VAL A 564 -0.20 27.76 -3.59
C VAL A 564 0.92 27.02 -2.87
N LEU A 565 0.64 25.79 -2.44
CA LEU A 565 1.65 24.84 -1.98
C LEU A 565 1.55 23.58 -2.82
N SER A 566 2.70 23.07 -3.27
CA SER A 566 2.80 21.82 -4.02
C SER A 566 3.19 20.69 -3.08
N GLY A 567 2.41 19.61 -3.09
CA GLY A 567 2.78 18.37 -2.44
C GLY A 567 2.99 17.26 -3.46
N LYS A 568 3.84 16.29 -3.12
CA LYS A 568 4.28 15.22 -4.01
C LYS A 568 4.01 13.86 -3.38
N ILE A 569 3.53 12.93 -4.21
CA ILE A 569 3.34 11.52 -3.90
C ILE A 569 4.27 10.75 -4.82
N GLU A 570 5.06 9.83 -4.28
CA GLU A 570 5.91 8.93 -5.06
C GLU A 570 5.38 7.52 -4.95
N TYR A 571 5.41 6.75 -6.02
CA TYR A 571 4.92 5.37 -6.00
C TYR A 571 5.75 4.47 -6.91
N GLY A 572 5.82 3.21 -6.52
CA GLY A 572 6.56 2.17 -7.20
C GLY A 572 6.50 0.88 -6.42
N GLY A 573 7.07 -0.18 -6.98
CA GLY A 573 7.05 -1.50 -6.37
C GLY A 573 7.09 -2.57 -7.44
N SER A 574 6.97 -3.82 -7.01
CA SER A 574 7.07 -4.96 -7.90
C SER A 574 6.26 -6.15 -7.40
N VAL A 575 6.05 -7.08 -8.31
CA VAL A 575 5.51 -8.41 -8.05
C VAL A 575 6.55 -9.44 -8.45
N ARG A 576 6.52 -10.59 -7.81
CA ARG A 576 7.32 -11.76 -8.16
C ARG A 576 6.46 -13.00 -8.20
N ARG A 577 6.84 -13.96 -9.02
CA ARG A 577 6.15 -15.25 -9.14
C ARG A 577 7.16 -16.35 -9.42
N ASN A 578 6.99 -17.47 -8.74
CA ASN A 578 7.83 -18.64 -8.97
C ASN A 578 7.37 -19.37 -10.23
N TYR A 579 8.28 -20.06 -10.88
CA TYR A 579 8.01 -20.93 -12.02
C TYR A 579 8.88 -22.19 -11.93
N LYS A 580 8.41 -23.25 -12.58
CA LYS A 580 9.06 -24.56 -12.62
C LYS A 580 9.36 -24.95 -14.05
N TYR A 581 10.55 -25.52 -14.27
CA TYR A 581 10.96 -26.08 -15.56
C TYR A 581 11.83 -27.32 -15.34
N ARG A 582 11.98 -28.13 -16.39
CA ARG A 582 12.91 -29.26 -16.41
C ARG A 582 14.23 -28.82 -17.03
N GLU A 583 15.32 -29.12 -16.33
CA GLU A 583 16.69 -29.01 -16.79
C GLU A 583 17.15 -30.39 -17.24
N TYR A 584 17.73 -30.47 -18.44
CA TYR A 584 18.23 -31.70 -19.04
C TYR A 584 19.74 -31.58 -19.16
N THR A 585 20.46 -32.64 -18.80
CA THR A 585 21.94 -32.69 -18.86
C THR A 585 22.44 -33.63 -19.96
N SER A 586 21.54 -34.17 -20.79
CA SER A 586 21.88 -34.91 -22.01
C SER A 586 20.64 -35.06 -22.91
N ALA A 587 20.85 -35.43 -24.18
CA ALA A 587 19.76 -35.68 -25.12
C ALA A 587 18.91 -36.92 -24.75
N ASP A 588 19.44 -37.84 -23.94
CA ASP A 588 18.79 -39.09 -23.53
C ASP A 588 18.14 -39.00 -22.13
N ASP A 589 18.23 -37.83 -21.47
CA ASP A 589 17.60 -37.58 -20.17
C ASP A 589 16.10 -37.28 -20.36
N GLU A 590 15.27 -38.32 -20.44
CA GLU A 590 13.82 -38.15 -20.63
C GLU A 590 13.10 -37.57 -19.40
N GLU A 591 13.66 -37.71 -18.19
CA GLU A 591 13.00 -37.25 -16.97
C GLU A 591 13.33 -35.79 -16.62
N GLY A 592 14.58 -35.36 -16.77
CA GLY A 592 15.04 -34.01 -16.46
C GLY A 592 14.86 -33.59 -14.99
N LYS A 593 15.80 -32.81 -14.45
CA LYS A 593 15.73 -32.29 -13.08
C LYS A 593 14.69 -31.17 -12.98
N LEU A 594 13.74 -31.29 -12.04
CA LEU A 594 12.75 -30.24 -11.79
C LEU A 594 13.36 -29.08 -10.99
N ILE A 595 13.48 -27.90 -11.61
CA ILE A 595 14.00 -26.69 -11.00
C ILE A 595 12.85 -25.72 -10.70
N THR A 596 12.94 -25.02 -9.57
CA THR A 596 12.05 -23.89 -9.23
C THR A 596 12.87 -22.61 -9.22
N SER A 597 12.43 -21.62 -9.99
CA SER A 597 13.06 -20.29 -10.08
C SER A 597 12.01 -19.19 -9.92
N THR A 598 12.43 -17.92 -9.87
CA THR A 598 11.58 -16.75 -9.66
C THR A 598 11.86 -15.68 -10.70
N THR A 599 10.81 -15.04 -11.21
CA THR A 599 10.94 -13.79 -11.98
C THR A 599 10.12 -12.69 -11.31
N SER A 600 10.46 -11.44 -11.61
CA SER A 600 9.82 -10.25 -11.05
C SER A 600 9.38 -9.29 -12.15
N ALA A 601 8.38 -8.47 -11.89
CA ALA A 601 7.95 -7.39 -12.76
C ALA A 601 7.68 -6.15 -11.90
N PRO A 602 8.22 -4.98 -12.23
CA PRO A 602 7.88 -3.75 -11.54
C PRO A 602 6.50 -3.26 -12.00
N PHE A 603 5.82 -2.55 -11.09
CA PHE A 603 4.73 -1.68 -11.46
C PHE A 603 5.26 -0.44 -12.18
N ASN A 604 4.43 0.23 -12.98
CA ASN A 604 4.71 1.61 -13.37
C ASN A 604 5.02 2.44 -12.12
N SER A 605 6.17 3.10 -12.13
CA SER A 605 6.58 4.02 -11.06
C SER A 605 6.37 5.47 -11.50
N GLY A 606 6.41 6.39 -10.55
CA GLY A 606 6.31 7.81 -10.90
C GLY A 606 5.97 8.71 -9.74
N THR A 607 5.56 9.92 -10.09
CA THR A 607 5.22 10.97 -9.14
C THR A 607 3.86 11.56 -9.45
N ASP A 608 3.05 11.78 -8.42
CA ASP A 608 1.78 12.49 -8.54
C ASP A 608 1.84 13.76 -7.70
N THR A 609 1.99 14.90 -8.37
CA THR A 609 2.12 16.22 -7.75
C THR A 609 0.76 16.89 -7.67
N LYS A 610 0.32 17.30 -6.47
CA LYS A 610 -0.91 18.08 -6.30
C LYS A 610 -0.60 19.49 -5.81
N ASN A 611 -1.00 20.48 -6.60
CA ASN A 611 -0.97 21.88 -6.21
C ASN A 611 -2.24 22.23 -5.44
N ILE A 612 -2.08 22.66 -4.20
CA ILE A 612 -3.20 23.04 -3.34
C ILE A 612 -3.28 24.57 -3.30
N LYS A 613 -4.41 25.10 -3.79
CA LYS A 613 -4.70 26.53 -3.88
C LYS A 613 -5.57 26.96 -2.70
N ALA A 614 -4.97 27.61 -1.70
CA ALA A 614 -5.71 28.16 -0.57
C ALA A 614 -6.13 29.61 -0.83
N TYR A 615 -7.44 29.84 -0.87
CA TYR A 615 -8.01 31.17 -0.98
C TYR A 615 -8.15 31.79 0.41
N ILE A 616 -7.56 32.98 0.61
CA ILE A 616 -7.40 33.59 1.95
C ILE A 616 -7.95 35.03 1.91
N TYR A 617 -8.87 35.31 2.83
CA TYR A 617 -9.40 36.64 3.07
C TYR A 617 -9.86 36.72 4.52
N ASN A 618 -9.30 37.65 5.29
CA ASN A 618 -9.49 37.76 6.74
C ASN A 618 -10.28 39.01 7.16
N GLY A 619 -10.96 39.62 6.21
CA GLY A 619 -11.74 40.84 6.38
C GLY A 619 -10.90 42.09 6.16
N ARG A 620 -11.57 43.22 6.01
CA ARG A 620 -10.93 44.53 5.90
C ARG A 620 -10.77 45.18 7.27
N GLU A 621 -9.67 45.88 7.46
CA GLU A 621 -9.41 46.64 8.70
C GLU A 621 -10.47 47.71 8.95
N THR A 622 -10.83 48.46 7.91
CA THR A 622 -11.76 49.59 8.01
C THR A 622 -13.02 49.40 7.17
N ILE A 623 -14.18 49.68 7.78
CA ILE A 623 -15.46 49.82 7.09
C ILE A 623 -15.77 51.31 7.07
N LEU A 624 -16.18 51.82 5.90
CA LEU A 624 -16.50 53.22 5.75
C LEU A 624 -17.72 53.56 6.65
N PRO A 625 -17.57 54.46 7.64
CA PRO A 625 -18.66 54.80 8.53
C PRO A 625 -19.77 55.55 7.78
N LYS A 626 -21.02 55.38 8.21
CA LYS A 626 -22.12 56.22 7.77
C LYS A 626 -21.90 57.67 8.23
N SER A 627 -22.33 58.61 7.40
CA SER A 627 -22.34 60.03 7.74
C SER A 627 -23.60 60.36 8.57
N PHE A 628 -23.40 61.06 9.68
CA PHE A 628 -24.48 61.49 10.57
C PHE A 628 -24.59 63.01 10.60
N ASN A 629 -25.78 63.51 10.94
CA ASN A 629 -26.01 64.93 11.12
C ASN A 629 -25.38 65.41 12.42
N ASN A 630 -24.72 66.57 12.37
CA ASN A 630 -24.18 67.28 13.52
C ASN A 630 -24.65 68.74 13.50
N LYS A 631 -25.90 69.00 13.91
CA LYS A 631 -26.54 70.32 13.83
C LYS A 631 -27.65 70.52 14.87
N ILE A 632 -28.04 71.78 15.06
CA ILE A 632 -29.26 72.18 15.78
C ILE A 632 -30.23 72.80 14.78
N GLU A 633 -31.43 72.26 14.67
CA GLU A 633 -32.51 72.81 13.86
C GLU A 633 -33.32 73.83 14.67
N ASN A 634 -33.83 74.86 13.98
CA ASN A 634 -34.59 75.97 14.59
C ASN A 634 -33.82 76.69 15.71
N ASN A 635 -32.52 76.92 15.52
CA ASN A 635 -31.63 77.47 16.55
C ASN A 635 -31.59 79.01 16.59
N GLU A 636 -32.76 79.65 16.69
CA GLU A 636 -32.89 81.11 16.89
C GLU A 636 -33.69 81.42 18.17
N HIS A 637 -33.65 82.66 18.66
CA HIS A 637 -34.30 83.07 19.91
C HIS A 637 -35.84 83.02 19.92
N ILE A 638 -36.46 82.80 18.75
CA ILE A 638 -37.92 82.83 18.59
C ILE A 638 -38.57 81.43 18.61
N TYR A 639 -37.78 80.37 18.44
CA TYR A 639 -38.33 79.01 18.29
C TYR A 639 -38.54 78.34 19.65
N LEU A 640 -39.79 77.98 19.93
CA LEU A 640 -40.19 77.24 21.13
C LEU A 640 -39.90 75.73 21.04
N GLN A 641 -39.54 75.23 19.86
CA GLN A 641 -39.21 73.83 19.63
C GLN A 641 -37.91 73.72 18.84
N LYS A 642 -36.95 72.96 19.37
CA LYS A 642 -35.61 72.79 18.80
C LYS A 642 -35.25 71.32 18.73
N LYS A 643 -34.52 70.92 17.67
CA LYS A 643 -34.02 69.55 17.49
C LYS A 643 -32.51 69.56 17.36
N LEU A 644 -31.86 68.70 18.13
CA LEU A 644 -30.41 68.51 18.12
C LEU A 644 -30.13 67.14 17.52
N PHE A 645 -29.12 67.07 16.66
CA PHE A 645 -28.63 65.84 16.05
C PHE A 645 -27.13 65.77 16.22
N TRP A 646 -26.61 64.68 16.78
CA TRP A 646 -25.18 64.42 16.92
C TRP A 646 -24.89 62.92 16.75
N GLN A 647 -23.63 62.59 16.45
CA GLN A 647 -23.17 61.21 16.40
C GLN A 647 -23.00 60.64 17.81
N SER A 648 -23.37 59.38 18.03
CA SER A 648 -23.07 58.68 19.28
C SER A 648 -21.57 58.54 19.52
N GLU A 649 -21.19 58.27 20.77
CA GLU A 649 -19.84 57.85 21.10
C GLU A 649 -19.47 56.55 20.37
N PRO A 650 -18.19 56.37 20.01
CA PRO A 650 -17.74 55.14 19.37
C PRO A 650 -17.62 54.01 20.39
N TYR A 651 -18.27 52.87 20.11
CA TYR A 651 -18.20 51.67 20.96
C TYR A 651 -17.62 50.48 20.19
N PRO A 652 -16.49 49.88 20.61
CA PRO A 652 -15.89 48.75 19.91
C PRO A 652 -16.59 47.41 20.25
N PHE A 653 -16.88 46.60 19.24
CA PHE A 653 -17.49 45.28 19.34
C PHE A 653 -16.63 44.20 18.69
N ASN A 654 -16.56 43.05 19.35
CA ASN A 654 -15.96 41.85 18.78
C ASN A 654 -16.94 41.20 17.79
N VAL A 655 -16.40 40.69 16.69
CA VAL A 655 -17.16 40.00 15.66
C VAL A 655 -16.64 38.60 15.45
N ILE A 656 -17.47 37.75 14.85
CA ILE A 656 -17.14 36.41 14.39
C ILE A 656 -17.45 36.26 12.92
N ARG A 657 -16.87 35.23 12.29
CA ARG A 657 -17.30 34.71 10.98
C ARG A 657 -17.50 33.21 11.07
N TRP A 658 -18.29 32.65 10.16
CA TRP A 658 -18.53 31.21 10.09
C TRP A 658 -17.60 30.56 9.06
N MET A 659 -16.93 29.49 9.48
CA MET A 659 -16.11 28.65 8.61
C MET A 659 -16.53 27.19 8.74
N CYS A 660 -16.19 26.35 7.76
CA CYS A 660 -16.63 24.95 7.70
C CYS A 660 -15.47 24.01 7.35
N HIS A 661 -15.73 22.72 7.44
CA HIS A 661 -14.92 21.67 6.83
C HIS A 661 -15.61 21.18 5.55
N ILE A 662 -14.85 20.77 4.56
CA ILE A 662 -15.36 20.22 3.30
C ILE A 662 -15.06 18.73 3.25
N ASP A 663 -16.08 17.90 2.99
CA ASP A 663 -15.90 16.46 2.84
C ASP A 663 -15.39 16.07 1.44
N GLU A 664 -15.14 14.79 1.22
CA GLU A 664 -14.64 14.27 -0.07
C GLU A 664 -15.60 14.51 -1.25
N ASN A 665 -16.90 14.74 -0.98
CA ASN A 665 -17.93 15.01 -1.98
C ASN A 665 -18.14 16.52 -2.21
N GLY A 666 -17.34 17.38 -1.57
CA GLY A 666 -17.47 18.83 -1.66
C GLY A 666 -18.58 19.43 -0.78
N ARG A 667 -19.15 18.66 0.16
CA ARG A 667 -20.19 19.16 1.07
C ARG A 667 -19.58 19.88 2.26
N GLU A 668 -20.10 21.07 2.56
CA GLU A 668 -19.71 21.87 3.72
C GLU A 668 -20.38 21.31 5.00
N TYR A 669 -19.59 21.05 6.05
CA TYR A 669 -20.05 20.52 7.34
C TYR A 669 -19.24 21.09 8.51
N GLY A 670 -19.68 20.84 9.75
CA GLY A 670 -18.91 21.23 10.95
C GLY A 670 -18.69 22.73 11.07
N TRP A 671 -19.72 23.53 10.79
CA TRP A 671 -19.67 24.98 10.86
C TRP A 671 -19.21 25.45 12.24
N THR A 672 -18.16 26.27 12.25
CA THR A 672 -17.50 26.78 13.44
C THR A 672 -17.42 28.30 13.37
N ALA A 673 -17.87 28.96 14.43
CA ALA A 673 -17.67 30.39 14.61
C ALA A 673 -16.21 30.65 15.01
N VAL A 674 -15.52 31.50 14.25
CA VAL A 674 -14.15 31.94 14.53
C VAL A 674 -14.14 33.46 14.72
N ASP A 675 -13.22 33.96 15.54
CA ASP A 675 -13.11 35.40 15.76
C ASP A 675 -12.73 36.11 14.45
N GLY A 676 -13.38 37.25 14.18
CA GLY A 676 -12.94 38.15 13.12
C GLY A 676 -11.63 38.83 13.51
N GLN A 677 -10.81 39.16 12.53
CA GLN A 677 -9.50 39.79 12.76
C GLN A 677 -9.64 41.19 13.38
N TYR A 678 -10.66 41.94 12.97
CA TYR A 678 -10.85 43.34 13.34
C TYR A 678 -12.13 43.53 14.15
N LYS A 679 -12.06 44.40 15.17
CA LYS A 679 -13.25 44.86 15.90
C LYS A 679 -14.02 45.87 15.06
N ARG A 680 -15.33 45.97 15.27
CA ARG A 680 -16.20 46.94 14.59
C ARG A 680 -16.67 48.01 15.57
N THR A 681 -16.66 49.26 15.14
CA THR A 681 -17.05 50.39 15.97
C THR A 681 -18.49 50.74 15.69
N PHE A 682 -19.36 50.59 16.69
CA PHE A 682 -20.74 51.04 16.62
C PHE A 682 -20.81 52.55 16.81
N ILE A 683 -21.44 53.22 15.85
CA ILE A 683 -21.80 54.63 15.87
C ILE A 683 -23.19 54.76 15.25
N GLN A 684 -24.02 55.65 15.80
CA GLN A 684 -25.37 55.90 15.30
C GLN A 684 -25.80 57.35 15.51
N GLN A 685 -26.86 57.79 14.82
CA GLN A 685 -27.46 59.11 15.04
C GLN A 685 -28.15 59.16 16.42
N ASN A 686 -27.66 60.04 17.29
CA ASN A 686 -28.38 60.46 18.49
C ASN A 686 -29.15 61.76 18.21
N SER A 687 -30.20 62.01 19.01
CA SER A 687 -31.00 63.22 18.90
C SER A 687 -31.57 63.71 20.22
N ALA A 688 -31.93 65.00 20.27
CA ALA A 688 -32.72 65.58 21.33
C ALA A 688 -33.81 66.50 20.74
N GLU A 689 -34.98 66.50 21.35
CA GLU A 689 -36.07 67.42 21.07
C GLU A 689 -36.41 68.21 22.33
N ILE A 690 -36.38 69.54 22.22
CA ILE A 690 -36.68 70.46 23.32
C ILE A 690 -37.90 71.24 22.92
N LYS A 691 -38.93 71.25 23.76
CA LYS A 691 -40.18 71.99 23.56
C LYS A 691 -40.49 72.84 24.77
N VAL A 692 -40.74 74.13 24.57
CA VAL A 692 -41.07 75.10 25.62
C VAL A 692 -42.50 75.59 25.45
N GLU A 693 -43.27 75.60 26.53
CA GLU A 693 -44.68 76.01 26.57
C GLU A 693 -44.92 76.98 27.73
N GLN A 694 -45.69 78.04 27.48
CA GLN A 694 -46.27 78.86 28.55
C GLN A 694 -47.53 78.13 29.05
N LYS A 695 -47.49 77.56 30.27
CA LYS A 695 -48.68 76.93 30.87
C LYS A 695 -49.65 77.97 31.40
N SER A 696 -49.10 79.01 32.03
CA SER A 696 -49.85 80.20 32.43
C SER A 696 -48.93 81.40 32.25
N SER A 697 -49.23 82.24 31.26
CA SER A 697 -48.49 83.48 31.01
C SER A 697 -48.75 84.49 32.11
N MET A 698 -47.87 85.47 32.27
CA MET A 698 -48.08 86.60 33.18
C MET A 698 -49.39 87.32 32.87
N THR A 699 -49.74 87.47 31.59
CA THR A 699 -51.03 88.05 31.17
C THR A 699 -52.21 87.26 31.75
N ASN A 700 -52.17 85.92 31.71
CA ASN A 700 -53.22 85.08 32.27
C ASN A 700 -53.26 85.15 33.80
N GLU A 701 -52.10 85.12 34.46
CA GLU A 701 -51.99 85.17 35.92
C GLU A 701 -52.51 86.49 36.50
N TYR A 702 -52.30 87.62 35.81
CA TYR A 702 -52.75 88.94 36.27
C TYR A 702 -54.15 89.33 35.76
N TYR A 703 -54.74 88.57 34.84
CA TYR A 703 -55.99 88.93 34.17
C TYR A 703 -57.14 89.19 35.15
N GLN A 704 -57.31 88.33 36.17
CA GLN A 704 -58.42 88.43 37.12
C GLN A 704 -58.41 89.77 37.86
N GLY A 705 -57.26 90.14 38.44
CA GLY A 705 -57.11 91.40 39.15
C GLY A 705 -57.27 92.60 38.22
N ARG A 706 -56.70 92.53 37.01
CA ARG A 706 -56.79 93.60 36.01
C ARG A 706 -58.23 93.84 35.54
N ASP A 707 -58.96 92.78 35.22
CA ASP A 707 -60.36 92.86 34.78
C ASP A 707 -61.28 93.38 35.90
N ALA A 708 -61.05 92.95 37.15
CA ALA A 708 -61.75 93.47 38.32
C ALA A 708 -61.52 94.99 38.50
N ALA A 709 -60.28 95.45 38.30
CA ALA A 709 -59.92 96.87 38.41
C ALA A 709 -60.59 97.73 37.32
N ALA A 710 -60.56 97.24 36.07
CA ALA A 710 -61.19 97.91 34.94
C ALA A 710 -62.72 98.07 35.11
N LYS A 711 -63.34 97.15 35.85
CA LYS A 711 -64.76 97.18 36.22
C LYS A 711 -65.06 97.97 37.50
N GLY A 712 -64.04 98.49 38.19
CA GLY A 712 -64.17 99.25 39.44
C GLY A 712 -64.62 98.39 40.63
N ILE A 713 -64.34 97.09 40.61
CA ILE A 713 -64.76 96.15 41.67
C ILE A 713 -63.72 96.16 42.79
N ASN A 714 -64.10 96.64 43.99
CA ASN A 714 -63.22 96.74 45.15
C ASN A 714 -63.29 95.49 46.07
N GLN A 715 -63.26 94.29 45.48
CA GLN A 715 -63.29 93.03 46.23
C GLN A 715 -61.88 92.45 46.36
N LYS A 716 -61.33 92.46 47.59
CA LYS A 716 -59.95 92.03 47.87
C LYS A 716 -59.61 90.63 47.33
N SER A 717 -60.54 89.67 47.33
CA SER A 717 -60.28 88.31 46.85
C SER A 717 -60.05 88.20 45.33
N LEU A 718 -60.41 89.23 44.55
CA LEU A 718 -60.16 89.26 43.11
C LEU A 718 -58.76 89.76 42.76
N TYR A 719 -58.11 90.46 43.69
CA TYR A 719 -56.72 90.89 43.61
C TYR A 719 -55.90 89.93 44.46
N ASP A 720 -55.46 88.83 43.87
CA ASP A 720 -54.67 87.81 44.54
C ASP A 720 -53.18 87.93 44.22
N LYS A 721 -52.85 88.47 43.04
CA LYS A 721 -51.46 88.64 42.55
C LYS A 721 -50.96 90.08 42.61
N ALA A 722 -51.80 91.06 42.28
CA ALA A 722 -51.40 92.46 42.25
C ALA A 722 -52.60 93.36 42.50
N VAL A 723 -52.35 94.53 43.10
CA VAL A 723 -53.35 95.60 43.21
C VAL A 723 -53.20 96.54 42.03
N PHE A 724 -54.13 96.45 41.08
CA PHE A 724 -54.21 97.38 39.96
C PHE A 724 -55.01 98.63 40.34
N ALA A 725 -54.63 99.77 39.79
CA ALA A 725 -55.36 101.03 40.02
C ALA A 725 -56.79 100.89 39.50
N THR A 726 -57.77 101.45 40.21
CA THR A 726 -59.20 101.47 39.81
C THR A 726 -59.62 102.81 39.20
N ASP A 727 -58.73 103.81 39.25
CA ASP A 727 -58.94 105.13 38.66
C ASP A 727 -59.22 105.01 37.16
N LYS A 728 -60.34 105.58 36.70
CA LYS A 728 -60.75 105.54 35.28
C LYS A 728 -59.69 106.09 34.34
N GLU A 729 -58.94 107.11 34.78
CA GLU A 729 -57.89 107.76 33.99
C GLU A 729 -56.67 106.87 33.79
N LEU A 730 -56.43 105.91 34.68
CA LEU A 730 -55.31 104.98 34.63
C LEU A 730 -55.63 103.69 33.85
N GLN A 731 -56.91 103.38 33.61
CA GLN A 731 -57.32 102.17 32.84
C GLN A 731 -56.90 102.18 31.37
N ARG A 732 -56.41 103.31 30.84
CA ARG A 732 -55.83 103.38 29.50
C ARG A 732 -54.50 102.64 29.36
N PHE A 733 -53.87 102.32 30.49
CA PHE A 733 -52.62 101.55 30.54
C PHE A 733 -52.93 100.06 30.74
N ASP A 734 -52.03 99.19 30.29
CA ASP A 734 -52.29 97.76 30.33
C ASP A 734 -52.23 97.18 31.75
N TYR A 735 -51.21 97.54 32.53
CA TYR A 735 -51.04 97.04 33.89
C TYR A 735 -50.77 98.23 34.84
N PRO A 736 -51.77 99.10 35.10
CA PRO A 736 -51.60 100.28 35.93
C PRO A 736 -51.58 99.92 37.42
N ILE A 737 -50.57 100.37 38.16
CA ILE A 737 -50.48 100.17 39.61
C ILE A 737 -50.11 101.48 40.33
N LYS A 738 -50.51 101.59 41.59
CA LYS A 738 -49.97 102.57 42.55
C LYS A 738 -48.86 101.91 43.35
N SER A 739 -47.75 102.60 43.55
CA SER A 739 -46.61 102.07 44.33
C SER A 739 -46.97 101.91 45.82
N GLY A 740 -46.35 100.95 46.53
CA GLY A 740 -46.64 100.67 47.94
C GLY A 740 -47.60 99.50 48.17
N TYR A 741 -48.33 99.07 47.13
CA TYR A 741 -49.11 97.83 47.17
C TYR A 741 -48.29 96.62 46.72
N TYR A 742 -48.81 95.42 46.99
CA TYR A 742 -48.17 94.19 46.54
C TYR A 742 -48.33 93.97 45.03
N PHE A 743 -47.25 93.47 44.44
CA PHE A 743 -47.18 93.01 43.07
C PHE A 743 -46.34 91.73 43.05
N ASN A 744 -47.02 90.60 43.02
CA ASN A 744 -46.41 89.28 43.17
C ASN A 744 -45.87 88.82 41.82
N PRO A 745 -44.59 88.41 41.71
CA PRO A 745 -44.10 87.71 40.53
C PRO A 745 -44.97 86.49 40.23
N ALA A 746 -45.28 86.22 38.95
CA ALA A 746 -46.16 85.13 38.56
C ALA A 746 -45.78 84.53 37.19
N GLY A 747 -46.32 83.35 36.89
CA GLY A 747 -46.11 82.62 35.64
C GLY A 747 -45.76 81.15 35.85
N GLU A 748 -46.17 80.32 34.90
CA GLU A 748 -45.89 78.87 34.91
C GLU A 748 -45.46 78.42 33.52
N TYR A 749 -44.29 77.80 33.42
CA TYR A 749 -43.64 77.44 32.16
C TYR A 749 -43.26 75.96 32.17
N LYS A 750 -43.49 75.25 31.05
CA LYS A 750 -43.14 73.84 30.88
C LYS A 750 -42.08 73.69 29.80
N ILE A 751 -41.03 72.93 30.10
CA ILE A 751 -40.00 72.51 29.15
C ILE A 751 -40.06 70.99 29.07
N THR A 752 -40.21 70.43 27.87
CA THR A 752 -40.13 69.00 27.62
C THR A 752 -38.83 68.71 26.89
N VAL A 753 -38.05 67.78 27.41
CA VAL A 753 -36.80 67.32 26.82
C VAL A 753 -36.95 65.85 26.52
N GLU A 754 -36.81 65.46 25.27
CA GLU A 754 -36.74 64.07 24.83
C GLU A 754 -35.37 63.83 24.20
N THR A 755 -34.65 62.80 24.64
CA THR A 755 -33.39 62.38 24.02
C THR A 755 -33.49 60.94 23.55
N VAL A 756 -32.86 60.63 22.42
CA VAL A 756 -32.66 59.28 21.90
C VAL A 756 -31.16 59.07 21.74
N THR A 757 -30.60 58.13 22.50
CA THR A 757 -29.16 57.85 22.53
C THR A 757 -28.87 56.36 22.43
N HIS A 758 -27.66 56.02 21.97
CA HIS A 758 -27.21 54.64 21.84
C HIS A 758 -26.10 54.32 22.83
N LYS A 759 -26.31 53.37 23.75
CA LYS A 759 -25.33 52.99 24.78
C LYS A 759 -25.26 51.46 24.96
N PRO A 760 -24.09 50.90 25.33
CA PRO A 760 -23.91 49.46 25.52
C PRO A 760 -24.58 48.91 26.80
N VAL A 761 -25.00 49.80 27.71
CA VAL A 761 -25.61 49.45 28.99
C VAL A 761 -26.93 50.19 29.15
N LYS A 762 -27.92 49.53 29.76
CA LYS A 762 -29.18 50.16 30.16
C LYS A 762 -28.93 51.11 31.32
N GLY A 763 -29.61 52.26 31.32
CA GLY A 763 -29.58 53.20 32.43
C GLY A 763 -29.77 54.64 31.98
N LYS A 764 -29.93 55.53 32.96
CA LYS A 764 -30.04 56.97 32.71
C LYS A 764 -28.77 57.47 32.03
N THR A 765 -28.90 58.28 30.98
CA THR A 765 -27.73 58.82 30.30
C THR A 765 -27.32 60.16 30.89
N LYS A 766 -26.01 60.39 30.92
CA LYS A 766 -25.47 61.68 31.30
C LYS A 766 -25.78 62.76 30.26
N ASP A 767 -25.96 62.35 29.00
CA ASP A 767 -26.38 63.23 27.92
C ASP A 767 -27.71 63.94 28.26
N HIS A 768 -28.72 63.15 28.65
CA HIS A 768 -30.04 63.67 29.01
C HIS A 768 -30.03 64.51 30.27
N GLU A 769 -29.38 64.01 31.33
CA GLU A 769 -29.31 64.69 32.62
C GLU A 769 -28.65 66.08 32.51
N ASN A 770 -27.55 66.18 31.77
CA ASN A 770 -26.83 67.42 31.58
C ASN A 770 -27.64 68.44 30.77
N LEU A 771 -28.34 68.00 29.72
CA LEU A 771 -29.20 68.86 28.91
C LEU A 771 -30.38 69.41 29.71
N VAL A 772 -31.04 68.57 30.52
CA VAL A 772 -32.13 68.96 31.44
C VAL A 772 -31.64 70.03 32.43
N ASN A 773 -30.50 69.79 33.08
CA ASN A 773 -29.94 70.73 34.04
C ASN A 773 -29.54 72.06 33.38
N ALA A 774 -29.00 72.02 32.17
CA ALA A 774 -28.67 73.22 31.41
C ALA A 774 -29.89 74.08 31.08
N LEU A 775 -31.02 73.44 30.71
CA LEU A 775 -32.28 74.14 30.43
C LEU A 775 -32.92 74.74 31.69
N ILE A 776 -32.88 74.03 32.83
CA ILE A 776 -33.31 74.57 34.12
C ILE A 776 -32.49 75.81 34.48
N ASN A 777 -31.18 75.72 34.30
CA ASN A 777 -30.25 76.79 34.64
C ASN A 777 -30.28 77.97 33.66
N SER A 778 -30.85 77.82 32.46
CA SER A 778 -30.97 78.92 31.50
C SER A 778 -32.19 79.80 31.72
N PHE A 779 -33.17 79.38 32.53
CA PHE A 779 -34.38 80.16 32.80
C PHE A 779 -34.09 81.45 33.58
N ARG A 780 -34.63 82.59 33.11
CA ARG A 780 -34.44 83.93 33.67
C ARG A 780 -35.81 84.59 33.85
N TYR A 781 -36.05 85.15 35.03
CA TYR A 781 -37.16 86.05 35.31
C TYR A 781 -36.59 87.42 35.69
N GLU A 782 -36.81 88.42 34.85
CA GLU A 782 -36.22 89.74 34.95
C GLU A 782 -37.28 90.80 35.20
N THR A 783 -37.03 91.70 36.14
CA THR A 783 -37.88 92.87 36.38
C THR A 783 -37.08 94.03 36.94
N ASP A 784 -37.50 95.25 36.62
CA ASP A 784 -36.98 96.50 37.18
C ASP A 784 -37.89 97.11 38.26
N LEU A 785 -38.92 96.38 38.70
CA LEU A 785 -39.77 96.77 39.83
C LEU A 785 -38.95 96.89 41.13
N ILE A 786 -39.33 97.87 41.95
CA ILE A 786 -38.68 98.18 43.22
C ILE A 786 -39.56 97.67 44.36
N TYR A 787 -39.03 96.76 45.17
CA TYR A 787 -39.69 96.14 46.31
C TYR A 787 -39.22 96.74 47.63
N ILE A 788 -39.95 96.46 48.70
CA ILE A 788 -39.60 96.83 50.07
C ILE A 788 -39.37 95.57 50.92
N THR A 789 -38.28 95.56 51.69
CA THR A 789 -38.00 94.49 52.67
C THR A 789 -38.75 94.71 53.98
N ASP A 790 -38.78 93.69 54.84
CA ASP A 790 -39.32 93.83 56.21
C ASP A 790 -38.56 94.86 57.04
N GLY A 791 -37.27 95.09 56.70
CA GLY A 791 -36.42 96.15 57.25
C GLY A 791 -36.71 97.55 56.68
N ARG A 792 -37.72 97.69 55.81
CA ARG A 792 -38.11 98.92 55.10
C ARG A 792 -37.06 99.45 54.12
N GLU A 793 -36.21 98.59 53.59
CA GLU A 793 -35.21 98.95 52.59
C GLU A 793 -35.76 98.78 51.18
N ALA A 794 -35.46 99.72 50.28
CA ALA A 794 -35.79 99.59 48.86
C ALA A 794 -34.80 98.63 48.18
N VAL A 795 -35.32 97.57 47.57
CA VAL A 795 -34.52 96.52 46.92
C VAL A 795 -35.08 96.14 45.55
N ASN A 796 -34.26 95.56 44.68
CA ASN A 796 -34.75 94.86 43.50
C ASN A 796 -35.19 93.42 43.84
N ILE A 797 -35.66 92.67 42.85
CA ILE A 797 -36.18 91.31 43.06
C ILE A 797 -35.16 90.36 43.71
N ASN A 798 -33.84 90.57 43.54
CA ASN A 798 -32.77 89.77 44.15
C ASN A 798 -32.31 90.30 45.52
N ASN A 799 -33.14 91.08 46.20
CA ASN A 799 -32.85 91.67 47.51
C ASN A 799 -31.60 92.56 47.55
N LYS A 800 -31.18 93.12 46.40
CA LYS A 800 -30.06 94.08 46.37
C LYS A 800 -30.59 95.50 46.61
N PRO A 801 -29.98 96.28 47.52
CA PRO A 801 -30.38 97.66 47.78
C PRO A 801 -30.36 98.52 46.52
N ILE A 802 -31.44 99.29 46.32
CA ILE A 802 -31.58 100.26 45.23
C ILE A 802 -30.98 101.59 45.64
N ARG A 803 -30.20 102.20 44.74
CA ARG A 803 -29.61 103.52 44.99
C ARG A 803 -30.66 104.63 44.90
N SER A 804 -30.52 105.63 45.77
CA SER A 804 -31.24 106.90 45.68
C SER A 804 -30.32 107.98 45.16
N ILE A 805 -30.70 108.63 44.05
CA ILE A 805 -29.96 109.75 43.45
C ILE A 805 -30.90 110.94 43.43
N GLY A 806 -30.50 112.06 44.06
CA GLY A 806 -31.32 113.26 44.14
C GLY A 806 -32.68 113.05 44.85
N GLY A 807 -32.76 112.11 45.78
CA GLY A 807 -33.99 111.78 46.52
C GLY A 807 -34.96 110.85 45.77
N LYS A 808 -34.59 110.35 44.57
CA LYS A 808 -35.40 109.41 43.79
C LYS A 808 -34.70 108.06 43.68
N LEU A 809 -35.45 106.99 43.94
CA LEU A 809 -35.01 105.61 43.73
C LEU A 809 -34.78 105.37 42.23
N GLN A 810 -33.71 104.65 41.90
CA GLN A 810 -33.38 104.31 40.51
C GLN A 810 -34.01 102.98 40.10
N LYS A 811 -34.37 102.87 38.81
CA LYS A 811 -34.78 101.59 38.23
C LYS A 811 -33.51 100.77 37.97
N GLU A 812 -33.33 99.68 38.71
CA GLU A 812 -32.22 98.75 38.50
C GLU A 812 -32.79 97.36 38.22
N PRO A 813 -32.74 96.87 36.96
CA PRO A 813 -33.24 95.55 36.62
C PRO A 813 -32.44 94.47 37.36
N ALA A 814 -33.14 93.43 37.80
CA ALA A 814 -32.53 92.26 38.38
C ALA A 814 -33.19 90.99 37.87
N ILE A 815 -32.36 89.95 37.78
CA ILE A 815 -32.73 88.68 37.18
C ILE A 815 -32.72 87.59 38.24
N MET A 816 -33.88 87.01 38.48
CA MET A 816 -34.07 85.81 39.27
C MET A 816 -33.80 84.58 38.39
N SER A 817 -33.02 83.64 38.90
CA SER A 817 -32.68 82.39 38.23
C SER A 817 -32.58 81.25 39.24
N MET A 818 -32.50 80.01 38.77
CA MET A 818 -32.34 78.87 39.68
C MET A 818 -31.03 78.91 40.49
N MET A 819 -29.97 79.49 39.91
CA MET A 819 -28.68 79.67 40.58
C MET A 819 -28.69 80.86 41.57
N ASN A 820 -29.62 81.80 41.38
CA ASN A 820 -29.77 82.99 42.22
C ASN A 820 -31.27 83.24 42.48
N ASN A 821 -31.86 82.41 43.34
CA ASN A 821 -33.29 82.43 43.67
C ASN A 821 -33.59 83.15 45.00
N GLN A 822 -32.56 83.63 45.71
CA GLN A 822 -32.76 84.41 46.93
C GLN A 822 -33.29 85.80 46.57
N THR A 823 -34.59 85.96 46.75
CA THR A 823 -35.32 87.20 46.42
C THR A 823 -35.54 88.06 47.65
N VAL A 824 -36.41 89.07 47.55
CA VAL A 824 -36.83 89.97 48.65
C VAL A 824 -37.07 89.17 49.93
N ASN A 825 -36.51 89.65 51.05
CA ASN A 825 -36.53 88.97 52.36
C ASN A 825 -35.92 87.55 52.39
N GLY A 826 -35.06 87.21 51.42
CA GLY A 826 -34.39 85.90 51.34
C GLY A 826 -35.28 84.75 50.86
N MET A 827 -36.45 85.05 50.27
CA MET A 827 -37.42 84.05 49.84
C MET A 827 -37.02 83.41 48.50
N ASN A 828 -37.36 82.14 48.30
CA ASN A 828 -37.17 81.44 47.03
C ASN A 828 -38.48 81.43 46.25
N LEU A 829 -38.54 82.10 45.11
CA LEU A 829 -39.78 82.26 44.34
C LEU A 829 -39.84 81.35 43.12
N LEU A 830 -38.72 80.87 42.59
CA LEU A 830 -38.74 79.83 41.55
C LEU A 830 -38.84 78.45 42.17
N THR A 831 -39.81 77.66 41.71
CA THR A 831 -39.94 76.23 42.03
C THR A 831 -39.86 75.40 40.75
N VAL A 832 -39.08 74.32 40.78
CA VAL A 832 -38.96 73.37 39.67
C VAL A 832 -39.55 72.03 40.08
N ASN A 833 -40.50 71.52 39.30
CA ASN A 833 -40.97 70.15 39.40
C ASN A 833 -40.57 69.39 38.13
N THR A 834 -39.99 68.20 38.28
CA THR A 834 -39.63 67.35 37.14
C THR A 834 -40.39 66.04 37.17
N SER A 835 -40.77 65.54 35.99
CA SER A 835 -41.21 64.15 35.81
C SER A 835 -40.31 63.48 34.77
N TYR A 836 -39.88 62.25 35.03
CA TYR A 836 -38.90 61.53 34.22
C TYR A 836 -39.47 60.18 33.79
N LYS A 837 -39.29 59.84 32.51
CA LYS A 837 -39.62 58.54 31.92
C LYS A 837 -38.46 58.08 31.02
N SER A 838 -38.24 56.77 30.94
CA SER A 838 -37.27 56.18 30.02
C SER A 838 -37.78 54.88 29.42
N ASP A 839 -37.36 54.60 28.19
CA ASP A 839 -37.53 53.33 27.50
C ASP A 839 -36.18 52.81 26.98
N PHE A 840 -35.99 51.50 27.02
CA PHE A 840 -34.73 50.83 26.69
C PHE A 840 -34.98 49.69 25.71
N LYS A 841 -34.65 49.91 24.44
CA LYS A 841 -34.80 48.91 23.39
C LYS A 841 -33.46 48.34 22.99
N GLU A 842 -33.25 47.04 23.21
CA GLU A 842 -32.04 46.36 22.75
C GLU A 842 -32.05 46.25 21.22
N ILE A 843 -30.92 46.60 20.61
CA ILE A 843 -30.73 46.46 19.17
C ILE A 843 -30.36 45.01 18.90
N ALA A 844 -31.35 44.24 18.47
CA ALA A 844 -31.22 42.81 18.26
C ALA A 844 -30.18 42.44 17.19
N TYR A 845 -29.40 41.40 17.47
CA TYR A 845 -28.53 40.73 16.51
C TYR A 845 -28.58 39.21 16.69
N SER A 846 -28.07 38.50 15.69
CA SER A 846 -27.78 37.08 15.81
C SER A 846 -26.33 36.80 15.44
N SER A 847 -25.66 36.01 16.28
CA SER A 847 -24.35 35.42 15.97
C SER A 847 -24.45 34.26 14.98
N VAL A 848 -25.67 33.72 14.75
CA VAL A 848 -25.92 32.57 13.88
C VAL A 848 -26.08 33.04 12.44
N SER A 849 -25.45 32.30 11.52
CA SER A 849 -25.59 32.54 10.09
C SER A 849 -27.07 32.47 9.65
N GLY A 850 -27.54 33.51 8.96
CA GLY A 850 -28.93 33.63 8.51
C GLY A 850 -29.93 34.12 9.58
N GLY A 851 -29.48 34.33 10.82
CA GLY A 851 -30.30 34.93 11.87
C GLY A 851 -30.61 36.41 11.62
N TYR A 852 -31.65 36.92 12.29
CA TYR A 852 -32.02 38.33 12.20
C TYR A 852 -30.98 39.22 12.90
N THR A 853 -30.53 40.25 12.19
CA THR A 853 -29.65 41.28 12.71
C THR A 853 -30.19 42.64 12.28
N HIS A 854 -30.34 43.57 13.23
CA HIS A 854 -30.84 44.91 12.97
C HIS A 854 -29.90 45.68 12.02
N ASP A 855 -30.45 46.57 11.20
CA ASP A 855 -29.68 47.28 10.17
C ASP A 855 -28.51 48.08 10.74
N TYR A 856 -28.69 48.73 11.91
CA TYR A 856 -27.60 49.43 12.61
C TYR A 856 -26.34 48.57 12.85
N TRP A 857 -26.49 47.27 13.10
CA TRP A 857 -25.34 46.37 13.19
C TRP A 857 -24.74 46.08 11.82
N LYS A 858 -25.59 45.84 10.81
CA LYS A 858 -25.15 45.58 9.44
C LYS A 858 -24.39 46.75 8.83
N GLU A 859 -24.68 47.98 9.24
CA GLU A 859 -23.97 49.20 8.84
C GLU A 859 -22.48 49.17 9.23
N ILE A 860 -22.13 48.44 10.29
CA ILE A 860 -20.75 48.35 10.80
C ILE A 860 -20.10 46.99 10.58
N LEU A 861 -20.84 45.99 10.10
CA LEU A 861 -20.35 44.62 9.87
C LEU A 861 -19.98 44.41 8.41
N GLU A 862 -18.93 43.64 8.17
CA GLU A 862 -18.53 43.27 6.81
C GLU A 862 -19.43 42.18 6.21
N GLY A 863 -19.67 42.24 4.90
CA GLY A 863 -20.48 41.28 4.16
C GLY A 863 -21.96 41.64 4.09
N TYR A 864 -22.31 42.91 4.32
CA TYR A 864 -23.67 43.44 4.23
C TYR A 864 -23.76 44.61 3.24
N SER A 865 -24.94 44.80 2.68
CA SER A 865 -25.24 45.94 1.80
C SER A 865 -25.20 47.28 2.54
N GLU A 866 -25.63 47.28 3.79
CA GLU A 866 -25.80 48.45 4.64
C GLU A 866 -24.46 49.11 5.00
N SER A 867 -23.38 48.32 5.05
CA SER A 867 -22.00 48.79 5.20
C SER A 867 -21.27 49.02 3.86
N GLY A 868 -21.92 48.75 2.73
CA GLY A 868 -21.29 48.85 1.40
C GLY A 868 -20.26 47.75 1.12
N THR A 869 -20.29 46.64 1.87
CA THR A 869 -19.28 45.58 1.82
C THR A 869 -19.83 44.23 1.35
N LEU A 870 -20.98 44.23 0.66
CA LEU A 870 -21.63 43.01 0.16
C LEU A 870 -20.69 42.14 -0.70
N ALA A 871 -19.79 42.77 -1.46
CA ALA A 871 -18.77 42.09 -2.26
C ALA A 871 -17.87 41.15 -1.46
N SER A 872 -17.62 41.42 -0.17
CA SER A 872 -16.83 40.52 0.69
C SER A 872 -17.52 39.16 0.88
N ARG A 873 -18.86 39.16 0.97
CA ARG A 873 -19.65 37.94 1.05
C ARG A 873 -19.68 37.23 -0.30
N ASP A 874 -19.95 37.97 -1.36
CA ASP A 874 -20.22 37.38 -2.68
C ASP A 874 -18.94 36.85 -3.35
N ASN A 875 -17.81 37.55 -3.20
CA ASN A 875 -16.54 37.17 -3.83
C ASN A 875 -15.67 36.28 -2.93
N PHE A 876 -15.71 36.52 -1.61
CA PHE A 876 -14.79 35.87 -0.67
C PHE A 876 -15.49 35.00 0.37
N LYS A 877 -16.80 34.77 0.25
CA LYS A 877 -17.61 34.05 1.25
C LYS A 877 -17.41 34.56 2.69
N TYR A 878 -17.06 35.84 2.85
CA TYR A 878 -16.74 36.44 4.14
C TYR A 878 -17.88 37.34 4.60
N ARG A 879 -18.43 37.01 5.78
CA ARG A 879 -19.49 37.77 6.42
C ARG A 879 -19.34 37.72 7.92
N GLU A 880 -19.47 38.88 8.55
CA GLU A 880 -19.31 39.05 9.98
C GLU A 880 -20.65 39.01 10.73
N TYR A 881 -20.56 38.67 12.01
CA TYR A 881 -21.67 38.67 12.96
C TYR A 881 -21.16 39.20 14.28
N ILE A 882 -22.00 39.88 15.06
CA ILE A 882 -21.62 40.32 16.41
C ILE A 882 -21.40 39.08 17.28
N LYS A 883 -20.30 39.07 18.03
CA LYS A 883 -20.01 38.01 18.98
C LYS A 883 -20.95 38.12 20.19
N ASP A 884 -21.52 36.99 20.59
CA ASP A 884 -22.42 36.90 21.75
C ASP A 884 -21.79 37.45 23.03
N GLY A 885 -22.65 37.96 23.94
CA GLY A 885 -22.24 38.54 25.22
C GLY A 885 -21.98 40.05 25.17
N GLN A 886 -22.38 40.71 24.08
CA GLN A 886 -22.31 42.17 23.92
C GLN A 886 -23.71 42.72 23.65
N SER A 887 -24.00 43.96 24.07
CA SER A 887 -25.30 44.59 23.85
C SER A 887 -25.15 46.04 23.40
N MET A 888 -26.18 46.55 22.74
CA MET A 888 -26.37 47.97 22.44
C MET A 888 -27.86 48.29 22.60
N TYR A 889 -28.16 49.42 23.24
CA TYR A 889 -29.51 49.85 23.53
C TYR A 889 -29.77 51.21 22.87
N GLU A 890 -30.92 51.33 22.22
CA GLU A 890 -31.55 52.60 21.92
C GLU A 890 -32.30 53.03 23.19
N ILE A 891 -31.89 54.15 23.76
CA ILE A 891 -32.38 54.68 25.03
C ILE A 891 -33.13 55.97 24.73
N THR A 892 -34.43 55.97 25.01
CA THR A 892 -35.28 57.15 24.91
C THR A 892 -35.56 57.68 26.30
N GLU A 893 -35.20 58.93 26.61
CA GLU A 893 -35.45 59.57 27.90
C GLU A 893 -36.27 60.83 27.72
N ILE A 894 -37.33 60.98 28.52
CA ILE A 894 -38.21 62.15 28.51
C ILE A 894 -38.25 62.77 29.90
N THR A 895 -37.89 64.05 30.00
CA THR A 895 -38.09 64.85 31.20
C THR A 895 -39.03 66.02 30.90
N GLU A 896 -40.10 66.12 31.67
CA GLU A 896 -40.92 67.32 31.73
C GLU A 896 -40.51 68.16 32.93
N ILE A 897 -40.13 69.41 32.68
CA ILE A 897 -39.70 70.39 33.67
C ILE A 897 -40.81 71.44 33.75
N THR A 898 -41.36 71.68 34.94
CA THR A 898 -42.32 72.77 35.19
C THR A 898 -41.69 73.77 36.14
N ILE A 899 -41.49 75.00 35.65
CA ILE A 899 -40.97 76.12 36.42
C ILE A 899 -42.14 77.03 36.77
N LYS A 900 -42.41 77.17 38.07
CA LYS A 900 -43.45 78.05 38.60
C LYS A 900 -42.84 79.21 39.35
N VAL A 901 -43.26 80.42 38.99
CA VAL A 901 -42.87 81.67 39.66
C VAL A 901 -43.85 81.93 40.79
N ASN A 902 -43.31 82.13 42.00
CA ASN A 902 -44.03 82.37 43.24
C ASN A 902 -45.16 81.37 43.51
N LYS A 903 -44.79 80.08 43.62
CA LYS A 903 -45.76 78.97 43.78
C LYS A 903 -46.76 79.18 44.93
N ASP A 904 -46.28 79.70 46.05
CA ASP A 904 -47.08 79.91 47.26
C ASP A 904 -47.84 81.25 47.26
N ASN A 905 -47.71 82.02 46.17
CA ASN A 905 -48.31 83.33 46.01
C ASN A 905 -48.02 84.30 47.16
N ILE A 906 -46.76 84.37 47.58
CA ILE A 906 -46.33 85.23 48.66
C ILE A 906 -46.41 86.69 48.21
N ASN A 907 -46.95 87.54 49.08
CA ASN A 907 -47.10 88.96 48.78
C ASN A 907 -45.75 89.69 48.81
N LEU A 908 -45.35 90.28 47.67
CA LEU A 908 -44.21 91.18 47.58
C LEU A 908 -44.68 92.61 47.43
N TYR A 909 -44.38 93.47 48.39
CA TYR A 909 -44.77 94.88 48.35
C TYR A 909 -43.79 95.69 47.52
N THR A 910 -44.33 96.51 46.61
CA THR A 910 -43.54 97.54 45.94
C THR A 910 -43.21 98.67 46.91
N HIS A 911 -42.09 99.36 46.73
CA HIS A 911 -41.71 100.46 47.60
C HIS A 911 -42.61 101.69 47.36
N ALA A 912 -43.16 102.31 48.41
CA ALA A 912 -44.13 103.42 48.29
C ALA A 912 -43.59 104.70 47.63
N HIS A 913 -42.26 104.84 47.54
CA HIS A 913 -41.59 105.93 46.81
C HIS A 913 -40.99 105.47 45.46
N MET A 914 -41.44 104.34 44.92
CA MET A 914 -41.09 103.91 43.56
C MET A 914 -41.58 104.98 42.56
N PRO A 915 -40.69 105.53 41.71
CA PRO A 915 -41.07 106.60 40.79
C PRO A 915 -42.15 106.21 39.79
N ASP A 916 -42.99 107.17 39.42
CA ASP A 916 -43.88 107.03 38.28
C ASP A 916 -43.13 106.69 36.99
N GLY A 917 -43.71 105.81 36.17
CA GLY A 917 -43.23 105.49 34.83
C GLY A 917 -43.47 104.04 34.43
N GLU A 918 -42.88 103.64 33.30
CA GLU A 918 -42.98 102.29 32.76
C GLU A 918 -41.92 101.36 33.36
N TYR A 919 -42.36 100.21 33.84
CA TYR A 919 -41.57 99.09 34.34
C TYR A 919 -41.86 97.88 33.48
N TYR A 920 -41.06 96.83 33.58
CA TYR A 920 -41.30 95.60 32.85
C TYR A 920 -41.07 94.37 33.70
N ILE A 921 -41.67 93.29 33.23
CA ILE A 921 -41.35 91.93 33.63
C ILE A 921 -41.13 91.12 32.37
N ARG A 922 -40.00 90.44 32.29
CA ARG A 922 -39.61 89.60 31.16
C ARG A 922 -39.16 88.24 31.67
N VAL A 923 -39.71 87.18 31.08
CA VAL A 923 -39.21 85.83 31.21
C VAL A 923 -38.49 85.46 29.92
N TRP A 924 -37.31 84.86 30.04
CA TRP A 924 -36.52 84.42 28.90
C TRP A 924 -35.63 83.24 29.28
N MET A 925 -35.08 82.57 28.27
CA MET A 925 -34.08 81.52 28.45
C MET A 925 -32.77 81.99 27.84
N GLU A 926 -31.67 81.86 28.57
CA GLU A 926 -30.32 82.23 28.13
C GLU A 926 -29.74 81.23 27.13
N ASP A 927 -28.82 81.70 26.29
CA ASP A 927 -28.02 80.83 25.42
C ASP A 927 -27.24 79.81 26.24
N ILE A 928 -27.29 78.55 25.81
CA ILE A 928 -26.57 77.45 26.44
C ILE A 928 -25.38 77.10 25.56
N ASN A 929 -24.17 77.37 26.05
CA ASN A 929 -22.95 76.88 25.40
C ASN A 929 -22.75 75.39 25.72
N LEU A 930 -23.06 74.52 24.75
CA LEU A 930 -22.95 73.07 24.90
C LEU A 930 -21.48 72.59 24.99
N ALA A 931 -20.52 73.43 24.60
CA ALA A 931 -19.09 73.13 24.70
C ALA A 931 -18.45 73.55 26.03
N ASN A 932 -19.18 74.25 26.91
CA ASN A 932 -18.59 74.81 28.14
C ASN A 932 -18.37 73.73 29.22
N ALA A 933 -17.13 73.65 29.72
CA ALA A 933 -16.68 72.70 30.75
C ALA A 933 -17.34 72.88 32.14
N ASN A 934 -18.08 73.98 32.37
CA ASN A 934 -18.81 74.22 33.62
C ASN A 934 -20.06 73.33 33.79
N PHE A 935 -20.41 72.50 32.80
CA PHE A 935 -21.54 71.57 32.79
C PHE A 935 -21.16 70.09 33.05
N THR A 936 -20.11 69.84 33.84
CA THR A 936 -19.58 68.55 34.35
C THR A 936 -18.31 68.03 33.67
N SER A 937 -17.55 67.26 34.44
CA SER A 937 -16.30 66.54 34.15
C SER A 937 -16.42 65.45 33.05
N ILE A 938 -17.35 65.56 32.10
CA ILE A 938 -17.67 64.54 31.10
C ILE A 938 -17.87 65.20 29.72
N ASN A 939 -17.14 64.72 28.71
CA ASN A 939 -17.27 65.12 27.31
C ASN A 939 -18.46 64.38 26.67
N ASN A 940 -19.67 64.96 26.69
CA ASN A 940 -20.82 64.42 25.94
C ASN A 940 -20.62 64.63 24.43
N ALA A 941 -21.07 63.70 23.59
CA ALA A 941 -20.85 63.80 22.15
C ALA A 941 -21.54 65.02 21.49
N TYR A 942 -22.65 65.51 22.06
CA TYR A 942 -23.34 66.71 21.55
C TYR A 942 -22.59 68.02 21.82
N ASN A 943 -21.50 68.02 22.61
CA ASN A 943 -20.72 69.23 22.90
C ASN A 943 -20.16 69.89 21.63
N SER A 944 -20.04 69.12 20.54
CA SER A 944 -19.60 69.62 19.22
C SER A 944 -20.63 70.50 18.51
N LEU A 945 -21.88 70.59 18.99
CA LEU A 945 -22.96 71.35 18.36
C LEU A 945 -22.87 72.87 18.59
N GLY A 946 -21.96 73.32 19.46
CA GLY A 946 -21.77 74.75 19.76
C GLY A 946 -22.81 75.30 20.73
N THR A 947 -23.45 76.41 20.37
CA THR A 947 -24.40 77.12 21.25
C THR A 947 -25.85 76.79 20.89
N LEU A 948 -26.59 76.25 21.85
CA LEU A 948 -28.05 76.17 21.79
C LEU A 948 -28.61 77.54 22.16
N LYS A 949 -29.24 78.22 21.19
CA LYS A 949 -29.85 79.52 21.41
C LYS A 949 -30.98 79.42 22.43
N GLY A 950 -31.06 80.40 23.32
CA GLY A 950 -32.14 80.53 24.28
C GLY A 950 -33.46 80.98 23.62
N ILE A 951 -34.38 81.52 24.42
CA ILE A 951 -35.66 82.09 23.95
C ILE A 951 -35.80 83.48 24.54
N VAL A 952 -35.88 84.53 23.70
CA VAL A 952 -35.89 85.93 24.13
C VAL A 952 -36.89 86.76 23.30
N PRO A 953 -37.95 87.33 23.90
CA PRO A 953 -38.53 86.98 25.20
C PRO A 953 -39.30 85.64 25.11
N LEU A 954 -39.39 84.92 26.23
CA LEU A 954 -40.34 83.81 26.40
C LEU A 954 -41.72 84.34 26.82
N ASP A 955 -41.80 85.34 27.69
CA ASP A 955 -43.03 86.05 28.09
C ASP A 955 -42.65 87.47 28.55
N GLU A 956 -43.52 88.46 28.35
CA GLU A 956 -43.21 89.87 28.68
C GLU A 956 -44.48 90.69 28.91
N ILE A 957 -44.47 91.53 29.96
CA ILE A 957 -45.49 92.56 30.21
C ILE A 957 -44.83 93.88 30.62
N ASN A 958 -45.49 95.00 30.30
CA ASN A 958 -45.10 96.34 30.74
C ASN A 958 -46.07 96.87 31.80
N ILE A 959 -45.55 97.40 32.90
CA ILE A 959 -46.30 97.86 34.06
C ILE A 959 -46.17 99.36 34.18
N THR A 960 -47.31 100.05 34.29
CA THR A 960 -47.32 101.50 34.43
C THR A 960 -47.55 101.88 35.88
N VAL A 961 -46.57 102.50 36.51
CA VAL A 961 -46.67 103.02 37.89
C VAL A 961 -47.10 104.49 37.83
N LYS A 962 -48.23 104.81 38.47
CA LYS A 962 -48.74 106.18 38.59
C LYS A 962 -49.34 106.41 39.97
N GLY A 963 -48.67 107.23 40.77
CA GLY A 963 -49.05 107.52 42.16
C GLY A 963 -48.57 106.44 43.14
N SER A 964 -48.98 106.61 44.39
CA SER A 964 -48.62 105.75 45.51
C SER A 964 -49.82 105.42 46.38
N MET A 965 -49.68 104.43 47.26
CA MET A 965 -50.67 104.08 48.26
C MET A 965 -51.06 105.26 49.17
N TYR A 966 -50.22 106.30 49.27
CA TYR A 966 -50.55 107.51 50.03
C TYR A 966 -51.64 108.35 49.37
N ASP A 967 -51.79 108.25 48.05
CA ASP A 967 -52.83 108.94 47.28
C ASP A 967 -54.22 108.31 47.49
N ASP A 968 -54.28 107.07 47.99
CA ASP A 968 -55.53 106.36 48.33
C ASP A 968 -55.92 106.52 49.81
N THR A 969 -55.02 107.07 50.64
CA THR A 969 -55.24 107.31 52.09
C THR A 969 -55.63 108.74 52.44
N ASN A 970 -55.56 109.66 51.46
CA ASN A 970 -56.02 111.05 51.53
C ASN A 970 -57.31 111.20 50.72
#